data_AF-D4ZAD3-F1
#
_entry.id   AF-D4ZAD3-F1
#
_cell.length_a   1.000
_cell.length_b   1.000
_cell.length_c   1.000
_cell.angle_alpha   90.00
_cell.angle_beta   90.00
_cell.angle_gamma   90.00
#
_symmetry.space_group_name_H-M   'P 1'
#
loop_
_entity.id
_entity.type
_entity.pdbx_description
1 polymer ?
#
loop_
_entity_poly.entity_id
_entity_poly.type
_entity_poly.pdbx_seq_one_letter_code
_entity_poly.pdbx_strand_id
1 'polypeptide(L)'
;MAKQFHCVTVGNPNAGKSTLFNALTGANQQVGNWSGVTVEKKTGLFTLEGTDVSLTDLPGIYDLLPAGKSCDCSLDEQIAQQFLAEQQIDGIINLVDATNIERHLYLTIQLRELGIPMVVVLNKIDAAKRHGIEVDVEQMSKILGCPVVGVCSRDQADIEKVKAQVVILLEGKVSEKALILNYDARIEAAVTNLLASDTSLSRGRALAMLANGIGYGQCKSSQVGDEVNGSTDSIVGQGQDIEVMVATTRFDLVQSVYDASVSSDGNETLSDKLDKVILHPVAGVPVFLFVMYLMFMFSINVGSAFIDFFDIMGGAIFVDHLGAIMTSLGSPAWLVTIIAGGVGQGIQTVATFIPVIAALFLALSVLEGSGYMARAAFVVDGLMRRIGLPGKAFVPMIVGFGCSVPAIMATRTLGSERERIVTGMMAPFMSCGARLPVYALFAAAFFPESGQNLVFLLYLIGILAAVGTGLLLRSTLLPGSSSAVVMELPSYEKPKFKTVMNRTGKRTKSFILGAGKTIVIVVTLLNFVNAIGLDGSFGHEDSSESVLSVASQKVTPFFGPMGVEQDNWPATVGIITGIFAKEAVVGTLNSLYSTAGSGDEELAPLLETLNEALSTIPENLFGIALDDPLSISVGDVSSVEAASEELEVDASTFTALQAGFSGITAAFAYLLFILLYTPCVAAMGALVGEFGGRWAAFAGVWTFALAYGTATVFYQAATFGEHPLSSSLWIGFFISALVIFYIWLKVKAKRTEMKILDVKVIT
;
A
#
# COMPACT_ATOMS: atom_id res chain seq x y z
N MET A 1 48.85 13.36 -0.87
CA MET A 1 47.39 13.17 -0.93
C MET A 1 46.99 12.50 0.38
N ALA A 2 46.08 13.09 1.15
CA ALA A 2 45.56 12.41 2.35
C ALA A 2 44.91 11.10 1.90
N LYS A 3 45.23 9.99 2.58
CA LYS A 3 44.66 8.67 2.27
C LYS A 3 43.17 8.75 2.57
N GLN A 4 42.33 8.70 1.54
CA GLN A 4 40.88 8.69 1.70
C GLN A 4 40.46 7.26 1.98
N PHE A 5 39.84 7.02 3.13
CA PHE A 5 39.33 5.70 3.50
C PHE A 5 37.85 5.60 3.16
N HIS A 6 37.43 4.45 2.65
CA HIS A 6 36.06 4.16 2.27
C HIS A 6 35.45 3.12 3.21
N CYS A 7 34.55 3.60 4.07
CA CYS A 7 33.80 2.78 5.01
C CYS A 7 32.32 2.66 4.60
N VAL A 8 31.68 1.58 5.01
CA VAL A 8 30.25 1.34 4.79
C VAL A 8 29.49 1.12 6.10
N THR A 9 28.28 1.65 6.22
CA THR A 9 27.34 1.24 7.28
C THR A 9 26.45 0.11 6.78
N VAL A 10 26.49 -1.02 7.48
CA VAL A 10 25.68 -2.22 7.20
C VAL A 10 24.93 -2.61 8.47
N GLY A 11 23.79 -3.27 8.33
CA GLY A 11 22.99 -3.73 9.47
C GLY A 11 21.51 -3.83 9.11
N ASN A 12 20.78 -4.59 9.91
CA ASN A 12 19.36 -4.84 9.71
C ASN A 12 18.54 -3.54 9.59
N PRO A 13 17.37 -3.59 8.92
CA PRO A 13 16.37 -2.53 9.02
C PRO A 13 16.09 -2.17 10.48
N ASN A 14 15.79 -0.90 10.76
CA ASN A 14 15.46 -0.39 12.10
C ASN A 14 16.54 -0.51 13.20
N ALA A 15 17.76 -0.97 12.89
CA ALA A 15 18.90 -0.96 13.81
C ALA A 15 19.40 0.46 14.18
N GLY A 16 18.87 1.49 13.51
CA GLY A 16 19.24 2.90 13.73
C GLY A 16 20.40 3.40 12.85
N LYS A 17 20.69 2.74 11.71
CA LYS A 17 21.74 3.15 10.75
C LYS A 17 21.66 4.60 10.36
N SER A 18 20.50 5.06 9.88
CA SER A 18 20.36 6.44 9.43
C SER A 18 20.52 7.44 10.59
N THR A 19 20.23 7.05 11.83
CA THR A 19 20.49 7.91 13.01
C THR A 19 21.98 8.03 13.27
N LEU A 20 22.72 6.91 13.25
CA LEU A 20 24.18 6.91 13.41
C LEU A 20 24.89 7.62 12.25
N PHE A 21 24.47 7.35 11.01
CA PHE A 21 24.99 7.98 9.80
C PHE A 21 24.91 9.51 9.90
N ASN A 22 23.72 10.03 10.21
CA ASN A 22 23.51 11.47 10.39
C ASN A 22 24.37 12.05 11.53
N ALA A 23 24.56 11.30 12.61
CA ALA A 23 25.38 11.73 13.74
C ALA A 23 26.88 11.76 13.42
N LEU A 24 27.36 10.88 12.53
CA LEU A 24 28.76 10.84 12.08
C LEU A 24 29.06 11.89 11.00
N THR A 25 28.19 12.05 10.01
CA THR A 25 28.44 12.90 8.83
C THR A 25 27.95 14.34 9.02
N GLY A 26 26.99 14.57 9.92
CA GLY A 26 26.37 15.88 10.12
C GLY A 26 25.75 16.44 8.82
N ALA A 27 26.13 17.68 8.48
CA ALA A 27 25.65 18.35 7.28
C ALA A 27 26.37 17.93 5.98
N ASN A 28 27.50 17.21 6.07
CA ASN A 28 28.35 16.85 4.93
C ASN A 28 27.89 15.53 4.29
N GLN A 29 26.63 15.49 3.87
CA GLN A 29 26.04 14.32 3.22
C GLN A 29 25.38 14.68 1.89
N GLN A 30 25.40 13.73 0.96
CA GLN A 30 24.74 13.81 -0.33
C GLN A 30 23.74 12.66 -0.44
N VAL A 31 22.56 12.98 -0.98
CA VAL A 31 21.51 12.00 -1.25
C VAL A 31 21.31 11.96 -2.77
N GLY A 32 21.51 10.78 -3.35
CA GLY A 32 21.25 10.48 -4.75
C GLY A 32 20.47 9.17 -4.88
N ASN A 33 20.54 8.57 -6.06
CA ASN A 33 19.98 7.23 -6.31
C ASN A 33 21.10 6.25 -6.66
N TRP A 34 20.90 4.98 -6.34
CA TRP A 34 21.75 3.91 -6.87
C TRP A 34 21.58 3.81 -8.39
N SER A 35 22.64 3.38 -9.09
CA SER A 35 22.67 3.40 -10.56
C SER A 35 21.55 2.57 -11.16
N GLY A 36 20.72 3.17 -12.03
CA GLY A 36 19.65 2.47 -12.74
C GLY A 36 18.41 2.12 -11.92
N VAL A 37 18.31 2.55 -10.66
CA VAL A 37 17.21 2.19 -9.75
C VAL A 37 16.71 3.39 -8.92
N THR A 38 15.52 3.28 -8.33
CA THR A 38 14.88 4.34 -7.52
C THR A 38 15.24 4.30 -6.03
N VAL A 39 16.18 3.45 -5.62
CA VAL A 39 16.60 3.33 -4.22
C VAL A 39 17.55 4.47 -3.86
N GLU A 40 17.31 5.13 -2.73
CA GLU A 40 18.13 6.24 -2.24
C GLU A 40 19.55 5.76 -1.89
N LYS A 41 20.57 6.50 -2.34
CA LYS A 41 21.97 6.32 -1.98
C LYS A 41 22.43 7.50 -1.13
N LYS A 42 22.88 7.23 0.09
CA LYS A 42 23.43 8.27 1.00
C LYS A 42 24.93 8.08 1.14
N THR A 43 25.67 9.14 0.84
CA THR A 43 27.12 9.20 1.03
C THR A 43 27.47 10.42 1.86
N GLY A 44 28.46 10.31 2.73
CA GLY A 44 28.90 11.41 3.56
C GLY A 44 30.41 11.41 3.74
N LEU A 45 30.93 12.57 4.13
CA LEU A 45 32.35 12.77 4.39
C LEU A 45 32.51 13.32 5.81
N PHE A 46 33.42 12.73 6.58
CA PHE A 46 33.80 13.25 7.88
C PHE A 46 35.29 13.04 8.12
N THR A 47 35.90 13.92 8.91
CA THR A 47 37.34 13.90 9.18
C THR A 47 37.59 13.38 10.59
N LEU A 48 38.48 12.39 10.71
CA LEU A 48 38.96 11.82 11.97
C LEU A 48 40.46 12.01 12.08
N GLU A 49 40.93 12.72 13.10
CA GLU A 49 42.37 12.93 13.37
C GLU A 49 43.19 13.37 12.14
N GLY A 50 42.58 14.17 11.24
CA GLY A 50 43.21 14.65 10.00
C GLY A 50 43.14 13.70 8.80
N THR A 51 42.42 12.58 8.93
CA THR A 51 42.13 11.62 7.85
C THR A 51 40.68 11.78 7.38
N ASP A 52 40.48 11.89 6.06
CA ASP A 52 39.13 11.98 5.47
C ASP A 52 38.53 10.59 5.25
N VAL A 53 37.37 10.36 5.85
CA VAL A 53 36.60 9.11 5.74
C VAL A 53 35.36 9.36 4.89
N SER A 54 35.23 8.61 3.81
CA SER A 54 34.01 8.51 3.02
C SER A 54 33.14 7.40 3.59
N LEU A 55 31.91 7.73 3.96
CA LEU A 55 30.92 6.80 4.49
C LEU A 55 29.77 6.61 3.50
N THR A 56 29.52 5.37 3.11
CA THR A 56 28.34 5.02 2.30
C THR A 56 27.33 4.25 3.16
N ASP A 57 26.07 4.70 3.21
CA ASP A 57 24.99 3.96 3.86
C ASP A 57 24.42 2.92 2.91
N LEU A 58 24.55 1.64 3.28
CA LEU A 58 23.94 0.55 2.54
C LEU A 58 22.49 0.34 2.98
N PRO A 59 21.61 -0.08 2.06
CA PRO A 59 20.27 -0.50 2.42
C PRO A 59 20.28 -1.54 3.54
N GLY A 60 19.24 -1.56 4.38
CA GLY A 60 19.16 -2.52 5.48
C GLY A 60 18.88 -3.93 4.98
N ILE A 61 19.76 -4.88 5.29
CA ILE A 61 19.64 -6.29 4.90
C ILE A 61 19.58 -7.18 6.14
N TYR A 62 18.90 -8.33 6.04
CA TYR A 62 18.88 -9.34 7.10
C TYR A 62 19.89 -10.45 6.88
N ASP A 63 20.15 -10.75 5.61
CA ASP A 63 21.00 -11.83 5.16
C ASP A 63 21.80 -11.30 3.98
N LEU A 64 23.06 -11.74 3.88
CA LEU A 64 23.83 -11.55 2.67
C LEU A 64 23.32 -12.45 1.55
N LEU A 65 22.75 -13.64 1.83
CA LEU A 65 22.25 -14.63 0.87
C LEU A 65 20.85 -14.25 0.32
N PRO A 66 20.61 -14.38 -1.00
CA PRO A 66 19.28 -14.28 -1.59
C PRO A 66 18.41 -15.46 -1.16
N ALA A 67 17.14 -15.19 -0.83
CA ALA A 67 16.18 -16.24 -0.51
C ALA A 67 15.79 -17.05 -1.76
N GLY A 68 16.53 -18.14 -2.02
CA GLY A 68 16.15 -19.23 -2.91
C GLY A 68 16.20 -18.95 -4.43
N LYS A 69 15.84 -19.98 -5.22
CA LYS A 69 15.86 -20.02 -6.70
C LYS A 69 14.88 -19.06 -7.40
N SER A 70 14.06 -18.32 -6.66
CA SER A 70 13.09 -17.34 -7.17
C SER A 70 13.63 -15.94 -6.92
N CYS A 71 13.65 -15.10 -7.97
CA CYS A 71 14.10 -13.70 -7.96
C CYS A 71 13.27 -12.74 -7.08
N ASP A 72 12.93 -13.12 -5.84
CA ASP A 72 12.11 -12.35 -4.89
C ASP A 72 12.97 -11.63 -3.83
N CYS A 73 14.25 -11.35 -4.13
CA CYS A 73 15.08 -10.48 -3.29
C CYS A 73 14.62 -9.03 -3.40
N SER A 74 14.60 -8.33 -2.27
CA SER A 74 14.37 -6.89 -2.31
C SER A 74 15.47 -6.20 -3.12
N LEU A 75 15.13 -5.12 -3.83
CA LEU A 75 16.12 -4.32 -4.56
C LEU A 75 17.23 -3.83 -3.62
N ASP A 76 16.86 -3.53 -2.38
CA ASP A 76 17.73 -3.13 -1.28
C ASP A 76 18.80 -4.20 -0.98
N GLU A 77 18.40 -5.46 -0.87
CA GLU A 77 19.33 -6.59 -0.67
C GLU A 77 20.29 -6.75 -1.84
N GLN A 78 19.78 -6.71 -3.07
CA GLN A 78 20.61 -6.84 -4.28
C GLN A 78 21.68 -5.74 -4.34
N ILE A 79 21.30 -4.49 -4.05
CA ILE A 79 22.21 -3.34 -4.07
C ILE A 79 23.30 -3.49 -3.00
N ALA A 80 22.92 -3.83 -1.76
CA ALA A 80 23.88 -3.98 -0.66
C ALA A 80 24.87 -5.11 -0.95
N GLN A 81 24.37 -6.24 -1.46
CA GLN A 81 25.17 -7.39 -1.85
C GLN A 81 26.14 -7.07 -2.98
N GLN A 82 25.64 -6.46 -4.07
CA GLN A 82 26.46 -6.08 -5.22
C GLN A 82 27.56 -5.09 -4.81
N PHE A 83 27.23 -4.12 -3.94
CA PHE A 83 28.20 -3.14 -3.46
C PHE A 83 29.32 -3.78 -2.64
N LEU A 84 28.97 -4.70 -1.71
CA LEU A 84 29.96 -5.43 -0.91
C LEU A 84 30.82 -6.38 -1.76
N ALA A 85 30.33 -6.82 -2.92
CA ALA A 85 31.05 -7.69 -3.83
C ALA A 85 32.01 -6.92 -4.77
N GLU A 86 31.56 -5.80 -5.34
CA GLU A 86 32.26 -5.10 -6.42
C GLU A 86 33.21 -3.99 -5.95
N GLN A 87 32.90 -3.34 -4.82
CA GLN A 87 33.64 -2.17 -4.38
C GLN A 87 34.77 -2.53 -3.41
N GLN A 88 35.88 -1.79 -3.48
CA GLN A 88 36.91 -1.85 -2.45
C GLN A 88 36.43 -1.06 -1.22
N ILE A 89 36.35 -1.77 -0.11
CA ILE A 89 35.86 -1.26 1.18
C ILE A 89 36.98 -1.48 2.19
N ASP A 90 37.41 -0.40 2.85
CA ASP A 90 38.45 -0.45 3.86
C ASP A 90 37.91 -0.90 5.23
N GLY A 91 36.61 -0.68 5.49
CA GLY A 91 36.00 -1.03 6.77
C GLY A 91 34.47 -1.08 6.77
N ILE A 92 33.93 -1.94 7.62
CA ILE A 92 32.47 -2.06 7.85
C ILE A 92 32.13 -1.56 9.25
N ILE A 93 31.17 -0.64 9.33
CA ILE A 93 30.51 -0.25 10.57
C ILE A 93 29.19 -1.01 10.61
N ASN A 94 29.16 -2.11 11.34
CA ASN A 94 28.00 -2.99 11.43
C ASN A 94 27.10 -2.59 12.61
N LEU A 95 25.86 -2.22 12.36
CA LEU A 95 24.90 -1.87 13.41
C LEU A 95 24.04 -3.06 13.81
N VAL A 96 24.06 -3.33 15.11
CA VAL A 96 23.29 -4.39 15.78
C VAL A 96 22.36 -3.73 16.78
N ASP A 97 21.08 -4.12 16.81
CA ASP A 97 20.13 -3.60 17.80
C ASP A 97 20.30 -4.37 19.11
N ALA A 98 20.63 -3.67 20.19
CA ALA A 98 20.85 -4.28 21.51
C ALA A 98 19.58 -4.92 22.10
N THR A 99 18.38 -4.60 21.59
CA THR A 99 17.15 -5.29 22.02
C THR A 99 16.95 -6.64 21.32
N ASN A 100 17.56 -6.86 20.15
CA ASN A 100 17.39 -8.05 19.30
C ASN A 100 18.76 -8.58 18.81
N ILE A 101 19.67 -8.81 19.76
CA ILE A 101 21.07 -9.17 19.46
C ILE A 101 21.17 -10.45 18.65
N GLU A 102 20.51 -11.52 19.10
CA GLU A 102 20.57 -12.85 18.47
C GLU A 102 20.29 -12.76 16.95
N ARG A 103 19.21 -12.08 16.58
CA ARG A 103 18.79 -11.94 15.19
C ARG A 103 19.77 -11.11 14.35
N HIS A 104 20.31 -10.03 14.90
CA HIS A 104 21.23 -9.15 14.18
C HIS A 104 22.66 -9.71 14.09
N LEU A 105 23.02 -10.61 15.01
CA LEU A 105 24.32 -11.30 14.98
C LEU A 105 24.43 -12.27 13.79
N TYR A 106 23.33 -12.75 13.24
CA TYR A 106 23.36 -13.61 12.05
C TYR A 106 24.07 -12.93 10.86
N LEU A 107 23.64 -11.71 10.50
CA LEU A 107 24.31 -10.90 9.48
C LEU A 107 25.76 -10.56 9.87
N THR A 108 26.00 -10.31 11.15
CA THR A 108 27.33 -9.98 11.69
C THR A 108 28.35 -11.10 11.42
N ILE A 109 27.95 -12.36 11.62
CA ILE A 109 28.79 -13.53 11.34
C ILE A 109 29.12 -13.60 9.85
N GLN A 110 28.13 -13.42 8.97
CA GLN A 110 28.37 -13.47 7.53
C GLN A 110 29.32 -12.36 7.05
N LEU A 111 29.21 -11.15 7.62
CA LEU A 111 30.15 -10.05 7.34
C LEU A 111 31.56 -10.38 7.85
N ARG A 112 31.69 -11.04 9.01
CA ARG A 112 32.99 -11.52 9.52
C ARG A 112 33.63 -12.60 8.65
N GLU A 113 32.83 -13.43 7.99
CA GLU A 113 33.32 -14.45 7.04
C GLU A 113 33.89 -13.84 5.74
N LEU A 114 33.51 -12.61 5.39
CA LEU A 114 34.07 -11.90 4.23
C LEU A 114 35.53 -11.48 4.45
N GLY A 115 35.99 -11.40 5.70
CA GLY A 115 37.36 -11.00 6.05
C GLY A 115 37.64 -9.50 5.93
N ILE A 116 36.60 -8.66 5.85
CA ILE A 116 36.74 -7.20 5.83
C ILE A 116 36.85 -6.69 7.28
N PRO A 117 37.76 -5.74 7.60
CA PRO A 117 37.82 -5.12 8.91
C PRO A 117 36.47 -4.55 9.32
N MET A 118 36.03 -4.81 10.55
CA MET A 118 34.73 -4.33 10.99
C MET A 118 34.67 -3.94 12.45
N VAL A 119 33.79 -2.99 12.76
CA VAL A 119 33.38 -2.59 14.11
C VAL A 119 31.90 -2.86 14.26
N VAL A 120 31.52 -3.56 15.34
CA VAL A 120 30.13 -3.81 15.69
C VAL A 120 29.65 -2.73 16.64
N VAL A 121 28.60 -2.02 16.24
CA VAL A 121 27.97 -0.96 17.01
C VAL A 121 26.64 -1.48 17.55
N LEU A 122 26.61 -1.83 18.83
CA LEU A 122 25.40 -2.21 19.57
C LEU A 122 24.61 -0.96 19.91
N ASN A 123 23.60 -0.65 19.10
CA ASN A 123 22.77 0.54 19.25
C ASN A 123 21.57 0.27 20.17
N LYS A 124 20.94 1.34 20.68
CA LYS A 124 19.77 1.27 21.60
C LYS A 124 20.07 0.56 22.93
N ILE A 125 21.29 0.68 23.44
CA ILE A 125 21.66 0.17 24.79
C ILE A 125 20.72 0.70 25.88
N ASP A 126 20.20 1.92 25.73
CA ASP A 126 19.23 2.52 26.66
C ASP A 126 17.87 1.79 26.65
N ALA A 127 17.45 1.27 25.50
CA ALA A 127 16.25 0.45 25.37
C ALA A 127 16.51 -0.95 25.93
N ALA A 128 17.64 -1.57 25.59
CA ALA A 128 18.03 -2.88 26.12
C ALA A 128 18.04 -2.91 27.65
N LYS A 129 18.65 -1.91 28.30
CA LYS A 129 18.63 -1.78 29.77
C LYS A 129 17.22 -1.62 30.35
N ARG A 130 16.33 -0.89 29.66
CA ARG A 130 14.91 -0.77 30.06
C ARG A 130 14.16 -2.09 29.95
N HIS A 131 14.61 -2.99 29.09
CA HIS A 131 14.11 -4.35 28.93
C HIS A 131 14.81 -5.37 29.85
N GLY A 132 15.67 -4.92 30.77
CA GLY A 132 16.42 -5.82 31.65
C GLY A 132 17.47 -6.66 30.91
N ILE A 133 17.89 -6.22 29.72
CA ILE A 133 18.96 -6.85 28.93
C ILE A 133 20.27 -6.14 29.26
N GLU A 134 21.21 -6.86 29.86
CA GLU A 134 22.59 -6.42 30.05
C GLU A 134 23.50 -7.17 29.08
N VAL A 135 24.47 -6.46 28.52
CA VAL A 135 25.36 -6.98 27.47
C VAL A 135 26.81 -6.78 27.88
N ASP A 136 27.55 -7.88 27.94
CA ASP A 136 29.01 -7.86 28.09
C ASP A 136 29.67 -7.65 26.71
N VAL A 137 29.99 -6.38 26.46
CA VAL A 137 30.60 -5.92 25.21
C VAL A 137 32.01 -6.51 25.02
N GLU A 138 32.76 -6.71 26.11
CA GLU A 138 34.13 -7.22 26.03
C GLU A 138 34.14 -8.71 25.68
N GLN A 139 33.24 -9.48 26.28
CA GLN A 139 33.09 -10.90 25.98
C GLN A 139 32.62 -11.12 24.54
N MET A 140 31.63 -10.34 24.08
CA MET A 140 31.16 -10.40 22.69
C MET A 140 32.28 -10.07 21.69
N SER A 141 33.08 -9.05 21.99
CA SER A 141 34.25 -8.65 21.19
C SER A 141 35.29 -9.76 21.06
N LYS A 142 35.55 -10.49 22.15
CA LYS A 142 36.48 -11.63 22.16
C LYS A 142 35.99 -12.78 21.28
N ILE A 143 34.70 -13.12 21.32
CA ILE A 143 34.14 -14.26 20.56
C ILE A 143 34.03 -13.91 19.06
N LEU A 144 33.55 -12.70 18.72
CA LEU A 144 33.42 -12.26 17.33
C LEU A 144 34.78 -11.93 16.67
N GLY A 145 35.81 -11.68 17.47
CA GLY A 145 37.15 -11.32 17.00
C GLY A 145 37.20 -9.94 16.34
N CYS A 146 36.31 -9.02 16.72
CA CYS A 146 36.25 -7.65 16.23
C CYS A 146 35.78 -6.70 17.34
N PRO A 147 36.15 -5.40 17.31
CA PRO A 147 35.70 -4.43 18.29
C PRO A 147 34.17 -4.31 18.34
N VAL A 148 33.62 -4.36 19.55
CA VAL A 148 32.20 -4.13 19.81
C VAL A 148 32.07 -2.89 20.70
N VAL A 149 31.11 -2.01 20.42
CA VAL A 149 30.84 -0.82 21.23
C VAL A 149 29.34 -0.65 21.46
N GLY A 150 28.94 -0.47 22.72
CA GLY A 150 27.57 -0.16 23.11
C GLY A 150 27.29 1.34 23.07
N VAL A 151 26.25 1.76 22.34
CA VAL A 151 25.91 3.16 22.12
C VAL A 151 24.41 3.45 22.14
N CYS A 152 24.08 4.69 22.47
CA CYS A 152 22.85 5.36 22.07
C CYS A 152 23.17 6.37 20.96
N SER A 153 22.75 6.11 19.72
CA SER A 153 23.02 7.00 18.56
C SER A 153 22.43 8.42 18.70
N ARG A 154 21.69 8.71 19.77
CA ARG A 154 21.10 10.01 20.09
C ARG A 154 21.96 10.82 21.07
N ASP A 155 22.95 10.17 21.70
CA ASP A 155 23.88 10.77 22.65
C ASP A 155 25.22 11.06 21.96
N GLN A 156 25.63 12.32 21.97
CA GLN A 156 26.88 12.76 21.34
C GLN A 156 28.11 12.11 21.98
N ALA A 157 28.08 11.81 23.28
CA ALA A 157 29.20 11.19 23.99
C ALA A 157 29.48 9.76 23.47
N ASP A 158 28.43 9.04 23.09
CA ASP A 158 28.55 7.69 22.54
C ASP A 158 29.03 7.70 21.08
N ILE A 159 28.71 8.74 20.31
CA ILE A 159 29.22 8.90 18.93
C ILE A 159 30.75 9.06 18.93
N GLU A 160 31.31 9.78 19.89
CA GLU A 160 32.77 9.90 20.03
C GLU A 160 33.44 8.56 20.32
N LYS A 161 32.78 7.64 21.05
CA LYS A 161 33.26 6.26 21.24
C LYS A 161 33.32 5.49 19.92
N VAL A 162 32.30 5.64 19.06
CA VAL A 162 32.30 5.01 17.72
C VAL A 162 33.45 5.56 16.88
N LYS A 163 33.63 6.89 16.85
CA LYS A 163 34.73 7.52 16.12
C LYS A 163 36.09 6.98 16.55
N ALA A 164 36.33 6.81 17.86
CA ALA A 164 37.56 6.23 18.38
C ALA A 164 37.79 4.79 17.87
N GLN A 165 36.74 3.95 17.80
CA GLN A 165 36.87 2.59 17.24
C GLN A 165 37.11 2.60 15.74
N VAL A 166 36.53 3.55 15.00
CA VAL A 166 36.80 3.72 13.57
C VAL A 166 38.27 4.12 13.36
N VAL A 167 38.84 5.00 14.19
CA VAL A 167 40.28 5.33 14.12
C VAL A 167 41.13 4.07 14.26
N ILE A 168 40.85 3.21 15.25
CA ILE A 168 41.57 1.94 15.46
C ILE A 168 41.47 1.03 14.22
N LEU A 169 40.32 1.03 13.53
CA LEU A 169 40.12 0.33 12.28
C LEU A 169 41.00 0.91 11.15
N LEU A 170 41.06 2.23 11.01
CA LEU A 170 41.87 2.93 10.01
C LEU A 170 43.38 2.72 10.22
N GLU A 171 43.81 2.57 11.48
CA GLU A 171 45.19 2.26 11.85
C GLU A 171 45.62 0.81 11.54
N GLY A 172 44.71 -0.05 11.06
CA GLY A 172 44.99 -1.46 10.75
C GLY A 172 45.21 -2.33 11.99
N LYS A 173 44.76 -1.87 13.17
CA LYS A 173 44.89 -2.63 14.43
C LYS A 173 43.76 -3.64 14.64
N VAL A 174 42.74 -3.62 13.77
CA VAL A 174 41.62 -4.56 13.79
C VAL A 174 42.00 -5.82 12.99
N SER A 175 41.62 -6.99 13.50
CA SER A 175 41.94 -8.27 12.86
C SER A 175 41.28 -8.40 11.48
N GLU A 176 42.11 -8.48 10.44
CA GLU A 176 41.70 -8.85 9.08
C GLU A 176 41.40 -10.34 8.93
N LYS A 177 41.74 -11.17 9.94
CA LYS A 177 41.45 -12.61 9.87
C LYS A 177 39.94 -12.83 9.81
N ALA A 178 39.49 -13.50 8.75
CA ALA A 178 38.12 -13.95 8.62
C ALA A 178 37.75 -14.89 9.77
N LEU A 179 36.50 -14.81 10.22
CA LEU A 179 35.94 -15.79 11.15
C LEU A 179 35.81 -17.12 10.40
N ILE A 180 36.43 -18.17 10.92
CA ILE A 180 36.38 -19.52 10.34
C ILE A 180 35.46 -20.35 11.22
N LEU A 181 34.31 -20.71 10.67
CA LEU A 181 33.40 -21.69 11.25
C LEU A 181 33.77 -23.09 10.74
N ASN A 182 33.61 -24.09 11.61
CA ASN A 182 33.80 -25.49 11.22
C ASN A 182 32.50 -26.01 10.61
N TYR A 183 32.39 -25.92 9.28
CA TYR A 183 31.26 -26.51 8.56
C TYR A 183 31.47 -28.02 8.35
N ASP A 184 30.43 -28.71 7.89
CA ASP A 184 30.53 -30.13 7.52
C ASP A 184 31.70 -30.35 6.54
N ALA A 185 32.44 -31.45 6.73
CA ALA A 185 33.65 -31.76 5.96
C ALA A 185 33.44 -31.72 4.43
N ARG A 186 32.22 -31.99 3.96
CA ARG A 186 31.87 -31.91 2.53
C ARG A 186 31.78 -30.47 2.03
N ILE A 187 31.22 -29.57 2.84
CA ILE A 187 31.16 -28.13 2.53
C ILE A 187 32.58 -27.56 2.52
N GLU A 188 33.41 -27.92 3.50
CA GLU A 188 34.81 -27.50 3.56
C GLU A 188 35.62 -27.99 2.34
N ALA A 189 35.40 -29.24 1.92
CA ALA A 189 36.02 -29.78 0.72
C ALA A 189 35.59 -29.02 -0.55
N ALA A 190 34.30 -28.72 -0.69
CA ALA A 190 33.78 -27.95 -1.81
C ALA A 190 34.32 -26.51 -1.85
N VAL A 191 34.40 -25.84 -0.69
CA VAL A 191 35.01 -24.50 -0.56
C VAL A 191 36.48 -24.55 -0.96
N THR A 192 37.22 -25.56 -0.51
CA THR A 192 38.64 -25.72 -0.82
C THR A 192 38.86 -25.91 -2.33
N ASN A 193 38.00 -26.71 -2.99
CA ASN A 193 38.06 -26.90 -4.44
C ASN A 193 37.79 -25.59 -5.20
N LEU A 194 36.78 -24.81 -4.77
CA LEU A 194 36.48 -23.52 -5.40
C LEU A 194 37.63 -22.51 -5.24
N LEU A 195 38.23 -22.43 -4.04
CA LEU A 195 39.39 -21.56 -3.80
C LEU A 195 40.63 -22.00 -4.60
N ALA A 196 40.74 -23.29 -4.93
CA ALA A 196 41.80 -23.80 -5.81
C ALA A 196 41.55 -23.43 -7.28
N SER A 197 40.27 -23.38 -7.69
CA SER A 197 39.87 -23.01 -9.05
C SER A 197 40.04 -21.50 -9.33
N ASP A 198 39.82 -20.65 -8.33
CA ASP A 198 39.98 -19.21 -8.42
C ASP A 198 40.57 -18.64 -7.12
N THR A 199 41.85 -18.29 -7.18
CA THR A 199 42.61 -17.74 -6.05
C THR A 199 42.21 -16.31 -5.67
N SER A 200 41.37 -15.65 -6.48
CA SER A 200 40.83 -14.32 -6.17
C SER A 200 39.56 -14.38 -5.30
N LEU A 201 38.94 -15.55 -5.15
CA LEU A 201 37.77 -15.74 -4.29
C LEU A 201 38.17 -15.73 -2.82
N SER A 202 37.43 -15.00 -2.00
CA SER A 202 37.52 -15.14 -0.55
C SER A 202 36.73 -16.37 -0.09
N ARG A 203 37.13 -16.94 1.05
CA ARG A 203 36.44 -18.09 1.65
C ARG A 203 34.94 -17.81 1.87
N GLY A 204 34.58 -16.63 2.38
CA GLY A 204 33.19 -16.24 2.56
C GLY A 204 32.41 -16.19 1.25
N ARG A 205 33.04 -15.74 0.15
CA ARG A 205 32.43 -15.74 -1.19
C ARG A 205 32.19 -17.15 -1.69
N ALA A 206 33.17 -18.05 -1.58
CA ALA A 206 33.02 -19.44 -2.00
C ALA A 206 31.88 -20.16 -1.25
N LEU A 207 31.75 -19.93 0.06
CA LEU A 207 30.67 -20.50 0.86
C LEU A 207 29.29 -19.95 0.45
N ALA A 208 29.22 -18.65 0.15
CA ALA A 208 27.99 -18.02 -0.30
C ALA A 208 27.56 -18.52 -1.70
N MET A 209 28.52 -18.80 -2.59
CA MET A 209 28.24 -19.42 -3.90
C MET A 209 27.68 -20.85 -3.76
N LEU A 210 28.23 -21.65 -2.85
CA LEU A 210 27.76 -23.02 -2.59
C LEU A 210 26.37 -23.07 -1.97
N ALA A 211 26.07 -22.15 -1.06
CA ALA A 211 24.76 -22.07 -0.42
C ALA A 211 23.64 -21.70 -1.40
N ASN A 212 23.92 -20.86 -2.40
CA ASN A 212 22.90 -20.31 -3.29
C ASN A 212 22.79 -20.99 -4.66
N GLY A 213 23.80 -21.75 -5.09
CA GLY A 213 23.91 -22.32 -6.44
C GLY A 213 24.07 -21.28 -7.56
N ILE A 214 23.86 -19.99 -7.27
CA ILE A 214 24.06 -18.86 -8.18
C ILE A 214 25.10 -17.97 -7.52
N GLY A 215 26.26 -17.83 -8.15
CA GLY A 215 27.29 -16.93 -7.66
C GLY A 215 26.79 -15.48 -7.59
N TYR A 216 27.29 -14.72 -6.63
CA TYR A 216 27.07 -13.28 -6.57
C TYR A 216 27.63 -12.63 -7.82
N GLY A 217 26.72 -12.15 -8.67
CA GLY A 217 27.07 -11.67 -9.99
C GLY A 217 27.28 -12.84 -10.95
N GLN A 218 26.87 -12.63 -12.20
CA GLN A 218 27.18 -13.52 -13.31
C GLN A 218 28.64 -13.96 -13.20
N CYS A 219 28.89 -15.21 -12.81
CA CYS A 219 30.22 -15.79 -12.89
C CYS A 219 30.68 -15.63 -14.34
N LYS A 220 31.68 -14.76 -14.55
CA LYS A 220 32.25 -14.48 -15.86
C LYS A 220 32.96 -15.71 -16.47
N SER A 221 33.10 -16.80 -15.71
CA SER A 221 33.59 -18.09 -16.19
C SER A 221 32.52 -19.17 -16.03
N SER A 222 32.19 -19.86 -17.12
CA SER A 222 31.27 -21.01 -17.13
C SER A 222 31.76 -22.16 -16.24
N GLN A 223 33.07 -22.24 -15.99
CA GLN A 223 33.73 -23.33 -15.29
C GLN A 223 33.43 -23.36 -13.78
N VAL A 224 33.41 -22.22 -13.11
CA VAL A 224 33.14 -22.13 -11.67
C VAL A 224 31.65 -22.40 -11.37
N GLY A 225 30.76 -21.98 -12.27
CA GLY A 225 29.33 -22.28 -12.16
C GLY A 225 29.01 -23.77 -12.27
N ASP A 226 29.68 -24.48 -13.19
CA ASP A 226 29.51 -25.92 -13.38
C ASP A 226 30.04 -26.72 -12.16
N GLU A 227 31.15 -26.27 -11.55
CA GLU A 227 31.70 -26.89 -10.33
C GLU A 227 30.84 -26.66 -9.09
N VAL A 228 30.26 -25.46 -8.94
CA VAL A 228 29.28 -25.17 -7.87
C VAL A 228 28.06 -26.07 -8.04
N ASN A 229 27.47 -26.12 -9.23
CA ASN A 229 26.29 -26.95 -9.51
C ASN A 229 26.58 -28.44 -9.27
N GLY A 230 27.71 -28.96 -9.74
CA GLY A 230 28.10 -30.35 -9.52
C GLY A 230 28.34 -30.69 -8.04
N SER A 231 28.95 -29.78 -7.28
CA SER A 231 29.16 -29.96 -5.84
C SER A 231 27.83 -29.94 -5.08
N THR A 232 26.96 -28.99 -5.41
CA THR A 232 25.62 -28.84 -4.81
C THR A 232 24.73 -30.04 -5.11
N ASP A 233 24.69 -30.50 -6.36
CA ASP A 233 23.90 -31.67 -6.76
C ASP A 233 24.37 -32.96 -6.06
N SER A 234 25.68 -33.10 -5.81
CA SER A 234 26.22 -34.26 -5.09
C SER A 234 25.78 -34.33 -3.62
N ILE A 235 25.62 -33.15 -2.98
CA ILE A 235 25.23 -33.04 -1.57
C ILE A 235 23.70 -33.16 -1.45
N VAL A 236 22.94 -32.52 -2.34
CA VAL A 236 21.47 -32.62 -2.40
C VAL A 236 21.01 -34.04 -2.71
N GLY A 237 21.73 -34.76 -3.59
CA GLY A 237 21.44 -36.17 -3.94
C GLY A 237 21.49 -37.14 -2.75
N GLN A 238 22.03 -36.73 -1.60
CA GLN A 238 22.11 -37.52 -0.37
C GLN A 238 21.03 -37.13 0.68
N GLY A 239 20.08 -36.26 0.31
CA GLY A 239 18.95 -35.87 1.17
C GLY A 239 19.27 -34.78 2.20
N GLN A 240 20.36 -34.02 2.02
CA GLN A 240 20.72 -32.88 2.86
C GLN A 240 20.77 -31.59 2.07
N ASP A 241 20.25 -30.52 2.66
CA ASP A 241 20.22 -29.18 2.06
C ASP A 241 21.42 -28.36 2.58
N ILE A 242 22.30 -27.91 1.68
CA ILE A 242 23.49 -27.11 2.01
C ILE A 242 23.08 -25.81 2.71
N GLU A 243 22.00 -25.17 2.25
CA GLU A 243 21.53 -23.90 2.78
C GLU A 243 21.15 -24.06 4.26
N VAL A 244 20.43 -25.14 4.59
CA VAL A 244 20.04 -25.47 5.97
C VAL A 244 21.27 -25.76 6.83
N MET A 245 22.22 -26.56 6.34
CA MET A 245 23.43 -26.90 7.11
C MET A 245 24.27 -25.66 7.42
N VAL A 246 24.50 -24.80 6.44
CA VAL A 246 25.22 -23.53 6.63
C VAL A 246 24.48 -22.63 7.62
N ALA A 247 23.15 -22.52 7.49
CA ALA A 247 22.35 -21.72 8.39
C ALA A 247 22.42 -22.25 9.83
N THR A 248 22.30 -23.56 10.04
CA THR A 248 22.39 -24.18 11.38
C THR A 248 23.72 -23.87 12.05
N THR A 249 24.86 -24.08 11.38
CA THR A 249 26.18 -23.79 11.97
C THR A 249 26.34 -22.31 12.36
N ARG A 250 25.81 -21.39 11.55
CA ARG A 250 25.81 -19.96 11.87
C ARG A 250 24.92 -19.65 13.08
N PHE A 251 23.72 -20.22 13.14
CA PHE A 251 22.80 -20.05 14.28
C PHE A 251 23.39 -20.61 15.57
N ASP A 252 24.09 -21.75 15.52
CA ASP A 252 24.75 -22.32 16.70
C ASP A 252 25.81 -21.36 17.26
N LEU A 253 26.60 -20.71 16.39
CA LEU A 253 27.54 -19.69 16.83
C LEU A 253 26.81 -18.46 17.40
N VAL A 254 25.77 -17.95 16.73
CA VAL A 254 24.95 -16.83 17.23
C VAL A 254 24.48 -17.12 18.66
N GLN A 255 23.91 -18.30 18.88
CA GLN A 255 23.42 -18.74 20.19
C GLN A 255 24.55 -18.78 21.21
N SER A 256 25.71 -19.36 20.87
CA SER A 256 26.86 -19.37 21.78
C SER A 256 27.37 -17.96 22.15
N VAL A 257 27.33 -17.01 21.22
CA VAL A 257 27.73 -15.61 21.48
C VAL A 257 26.70 -14.94 22.39
N TYR A 258 25.41 -15.17 22.13
CA TYR A 258 24.30 -14.61 22.88
C TYR A 258 24.32 -15.11 24.33
N ASP A 259 24.33 -16.43 24.54
CA ASP A 259 24.35 -17.06 25.88
C ASP A 259 25.57 -16.64 26.70
N ALA A 260 26.71 -16.44 26.03
CA ALA A 260 27.94 -16.03 26.69
C ALA A 260 27.91 -14.54 27.08
N SER A 261 27.29 -13.68 26.27
CA SER A 261 27.50 -12.21 26.35
C SER A 261 26.27 -11.42 26.76
N VAL A 262 25.11 -12.04 26.91
CA VAL A 262 23.83 -11.37 27.20
C VAL A 262 23.18 -12.00 28.42
N SER A 263 22.81 -11.17 29.40
CA SER A 263 21.94 -11.55 30.51
C SER A 263 20.61 -10.82 30.39
N SER A 264 19.50 -11.54 30.58
CA SER A 264 18.17 -10.96 30.55
C SER A 264 17.41 -11.30 31.83
N ASP A 265 16.97 -10.27 32.55
CA ASP A 265 15.98 -10.41 33.61
C ASP A 265 14.65 -10.78 32.93
N GLY A 266 14.21 -12.04 33.03
CA GLY A 266 13.03 -12.60 32.35
C GLY A 266 11.66 -12.01 32.78
N ASN A 267 11.59 -10.74 33.14
CA ASN A 267 10.37 -10.03 33.49
C ASN A 267 9.57 -9.66 32.23
N GLU A 268 8.33 -10.16 32.14
CA GLU A 268 7.42 -9.83 31.04
C GLU A 268 7.06 -8.34 31.05
N THR A 269 7.39 -7.65 29.96
CA THR A 269 7.04 -6.24 29.78
C THR A 269 5.55 -6.06 29.52
N LEU A 270 5.04 -4.83 29.65
CA LEU A 270 3.65 -4.51 29.26
C LEU A 270 3.39 -4.84 27.78
N SER A 271 4.40 -4.67 26.92
CA SER A 271 4.33 -5.03 25.50
C SER A 271 4.07 -6.53 25.34
N ASP A 272 4.79 -7.37 26.09
CA ASP A 272 4.67 -8.83 26.01
C ASP A 272 3.29 -9.32 26.48
N LYS A 273 2.74 -8.69 27.52
CA LYS A 273 1.38 -8.99 28.01
C LYS A 273 0.30 -8.63 26.99
N LEU A 274 0.45 -7.49 26.32
CA LEU A 274 -0.45 -7.07 25.24
C LEU A 274 -0.32 -7.99 24.02
N ASP A 275 0.91 -8.32 23.63
CA ASP A 275 1.19 -9.19 22.49
C ASP A 275 0.62 -10.60 22.70
N LYS A 276 0.57 -11.14 23.92
CA LYS A 276 -0.12 -12.42 24.22
C LYS A 276 -1.60 -12.43 23.81
N VAL A 277 -2.29 -11.31 23.95
CA VAL A 277 -3.71 -11.19 23.58
C VAL A 277 -3.84 -10.88 22.08
N ILE A 278 -3.06 -9.91 21.61
CA ILE A 278 -3.17 -9.37 20.24
C ILE A 278 -2.66 -10.37 19.21
N LEU A 279 -1.64 -11.17 19.53
CA LEU A 279 -1.06 -12.18 18.64
C LEU A 279 -1.69 -13.56 18.81
N HIS A 280 -2.65 -13.72 19.72
CA HIS A 280 -3.29 -15.02 19.92
C HIS A 280 -4.00 -15.47 18.63
N PRO A 281 -3.86 -16.73 18.18
CA PRO A 281 -4.44 -17.21 16.92
C PRO A 281 -5.95 -16.99 16.79
N VAL A 282 -6.67 -17.05 17.90
CA VAL A 282 -8.14 -16.89 17.95
C VAL A 282 -8.56 -15.50 18.41
N ALA A 283 -7.84 -14.88 19.35
CA ALA A 283 -8.25 -13.59 19.93
C ALA A 283 -7.68 -12.41 19.14
N GLY A 284 -6.59 -12.62 18.39
CA GLY A 284 -5.96 -11.61 17.57
C GLY A 284 -6.85 -11.11 16.45
N VAL A 285 -7.60 -11.98 15.76
CA VAL A 285 -8.52 -11.57 14.68
C VAL A 285 -9.69 -10.70 15.22
N PRO A 286 -10.41 -11.08 16.30
CA PRO A 286 -11.41 -10.20 16.92
C PRO A 286 -10.84 -8.88 17.41
N VAL A 287 -9.69 -8.88 18.10
CA VAL A 287 -9.05 -7.64 18.56
C VAL A 287 -8.64 -6.77 17.38
N PHE A 288 -8.17 -7.39 16.29
CA PHE A 288 -7.87 -6.72 15.05
C PHE A 288 -9.10 -6.06 14.44
N LEU A 289 -10.19 -6.79 14.26
CA LEU A 289 -11.45 -6.25 13.75
C LEU A 289 -11.99 -5.14 14.66
N PHE A 290 -11.85 -5.26 15.98
CA PHE A 290 -12.27 -4.24 16.93
C PHE A 290 -11.45 -2.94 16.82
N VAL A 291 -10.11 -3.03 16.70
CA VAL A 291 -9.27 -1.84 16.50
C VAL A 291 -9.58 -1.19 15.14
N MET A 292 -9.81 -1.99 14.11
CA MET A 292 -10.22 -1.46 12.80
C MET A 292 -11.60 -0.80 12.86
N TYR A 293 -12.55 -1.41 13.57
CA TYR A 293 -13.85 -0.82 13.85
C TYR A 293 -13.72 0.55 14.53
N LEU A 294 -12.91 0.65 15.58
CA LEU A 294 -12.66 1.94 16.25
C LEU A 294 -12.01 2.97 15.33
N MET A 295 -11.09 2.54 14.46
CA MET A 295 -10.45 3.41 13.48
C MET A 295 -11.46 3.98 12.49
N PHE A 296 -12.34 3.15 11.92
CA PHE A 296 -13.38 3.59 10.99
C PHE A 296 -14.44 4.42 11.69
N MET A 297 -14.86 4.02 12.89
CA MET A 297 -15.84 4.75 13.71
C MET A 297 -15.35 6.17 13.97
N PHE A 298 -14.09 6.31 14.39
CA PHE A 298 -13.48 7.62 14.57
C PHE A 298 -13.39 8.38 13.25
N SER A 299 -12.90 7.75 12.18
CA SER A 299 -12.67 8.41 10.90
C SER A 299 -13.93 8.88 10.21
N ILE A 300 -15.01 8.11 10.29
CA ILE A 300 -16.28 8.39 9.64
C ILE A 300 -17.03 9.41 10.48
N ASN A 301 -17.31 9.15 11.76
CA ASN A 301 -18.13 10.07 12.57
C ASN A 301 -17.47 11.43 12.78
N VAL A 302 -16.15 11.46 13.03
CA VAL A 302 -15.43 12.73 13.16
C VAL A 302 -15.20 13.36 11.80
N GLY A 303 -15.18 12.58 10.71
CA GLY A 303 -15.03 13.10 9.36
C GLY A 303 -16.33 13.72 8.81
N SER A 304 -17.44 13.00 8.91
CA SER A 304 -18.77 13.38 8.42
C SER A 304 -19.29 14.62 9.11
N ALA A 305 -19.00 14.80 10.41
CA ALA A 305 -19.41 15.98 11.16
C ALA A 305 -18.89 17.32 10.59
N PHE A 306 -17.89 17.30 9.71
CA PHE A 306 -17.39 18.50 9.05
C PHE A 306 -17.72 18.56 7.56
N ILE A 307 -18.37 17.54 6.96
CA ILE A 307 -18.67 17.52 5.51
C ILE A 307 -19.52 18.74 5.14
N ASP A 308 -20.65 18.94 5.81
CA ASP A 308 -21.61 20.01 5.49
C ASP A 308 -20.98 21.40 5.63
N PHE A 309 -20.12 21.59 6.66
CA PHE A 309 -19.36 22.84 6.79
C PHE A 309 -18.52 23.13 5.54
N PHE A 310 -17.78 22.13 5.04
CA PHE A 310 -16.96 22.30 3.84
C PHE A 310 -17.78 22.36 2.56
N ASP A 311 -18.94 21.71 2.52
CA ASP A 311 -19.85 21.73 1.37
C ASP A 311 -20.51 23.09 1.21
N ILE A 312 -21.20 23.58 2.25
CA ILE A 312 -21.86 24.90 2.27
C ILE A 312 -20.84 26.02 2.02
N MET A 313 -19.70 25.99 2.73
CA MET A 313 -18.65 27.00 2.53
C MET A 313 -18.05 26.92 1.13
N GLY A 314 -17.86 25.71 0.60
CA GLY A 314 -17.31 25.46 -0.73
C GLY A 314 -18.24 25.97 -1.84
N GLY A 315 -19.52 25.60 -1.77
CA GLY A 315 -20.57 26.05 -2.68
C GLY A 315 -20.72 27.57 -2.66
N ALA A 316 -20.90 28.16 -1.48
CA ALA A 316 -21.07 29.60 -1.34
C ALA A 316 -19.88 30.38 -1.95
N ILE A 317 -18.63 30.02 -1.58
CA ILE A 317 -17.45 30.79 -2.00
C ILE A 317 -17.12 30.55 -3.47
N PHE A 318 -17.08 29.30 -3.92
CA PHE A 318 -16.51 28.94 -5.22
C PHE A 318 -17.54 28.76 -6.32
N VAL A 319 -18.82 28.54 -6.00
CA VAL A 319 -19.90 28.34 -6.97
C VAL A 319 -20.79 29.57 -6.99
N ASP A 320 -21.50 29.85 -5.89
CA ASP A 320 -22.59 30.82 -5.87
C ASP A 320 -22.09 32.26 -5.97
N HIS A 321 -21.24 32.68 -5.04
CA HIS A 321 -20.73 34.05 -5.04
C HIS A 321 -19.75 34.30 -6.17
N LEU A 322 -18.94 33.30 -6.56
CA LEU A 322 -18.09 33.42 -7.73
C LEU A 322 -18.92 33.59 -9.02
N GLY A 323 -19.98 32.78 -9.18
CA GLY A 323 -20.91 32.87 -10.28
C GLY A 323 -21.66 34.21 -10.33
N ALA A 324 -22.15 34.69 -9.19
CA ALA A 324 -22.82 35.98 -9.07
C ALA A 324 -21.88 37.16 -9.38
N ILE A 325 -20.64 37.13 -8.88
CA ILE A 325 -19.62 38.14 -9.19
C ILE A 325 -19.32 38.14 -10.69
N MET A 326 -19.12 36.97 -11.30
CA MET A 326 -18.83 36.89 -12.73
C MET A 326 -20.00 37.36 -13.61
N THR A 327 -21.23 37.03 -13.21
CA THR A 327 -22.45 37.45 -13.92
C THR A 327 -22.66 38.96 -13.78
N SER A 328 -22.44 39.54 -12.60
CA SER A 328 -22.52 41.00 -12.39
C SER A 328 -21.41 41.78 -13.13
N LEU A 329 -20.26 41.15 -13.38
CA LEU A 329 -19.20 41.67 -14.24
C LEU A 329 -19.52 41.57 -15.75
N GLY A 330 -20.66 40.99 -16.14
CA GLY A 330 -21.06 40.81 -17.53
C GLY A 330 -20.32 39.68 -18.25
N SER A 331 -19.81 38.70 -17.52
CA SER A 331 -19.11 37.55 -18.11
C SER A 331 -20.07 36.67 -18.94
N PRO A 332 -19.63 36.12 -20.09
CA PRO A 332 -20.45 35.19 -20.86
C PRO A 332 -20.84 33.93 -20.06
N ALA A 333 -22.04 33.40 -20.30
CA ALA A 333 -22.57 32.22 -19.61
C ALA A 333 -21.60 31.02 -19.63
N TRP A 334 -20.99 30.72 -20.79
CA TRP A 334 -20.02 29.62 -20.91
C TRP A 334 -18.82 29.75 -19.96
N LEU A 335 -18.39 30.99 -19.67
CA LEU A 335 -17.26 31.25 -18.79
C LEU A 335 -17.66 31.08 -17.33
N VAL A 336 -18.87 31.54 -16.97
CA VAL A 336 -19.46 31.33 -15.65
C VAL A 336 -19.63 29.85 -15.37
N THR A 337 -20.22 29.10 -16.30
CA THR A 337 -20.41 27.65 -16.17
C THR A 337 -19.09 26.89 -16.02
N ILE A 338 -18.05 27.22 -16.79
CA ILE A 338 -16.75 26.52 -16.65
C ILE A 338 -16.05 26.87 -15.33
N ILE A 339 -16.05 28.15 -14.92
CA ILE A 339 -15.28 28.58 -13.76
C ILE A 339 -16.05 28.32 -12.46
N ALA A 340 -17.26 28.86 -12.33
CA ALA A 340 -18.07 28.68 -11.13
C ALA A 340 -18.69 27.27 -11.08
N GLY A 341 -19.33 26.84 -12.16
CA GLY A 341 -19.91 25.49 -12.25
C GLY A 341 -18.83 24.40 -12.29
N GLY A 342 -17.83 24.53 -13.15
CA GLY A 342 -16.85 23.45 -13.36
C GLY A 342 -15.71 23.43 -12.33
N VAL A 343 -14.95 24.52 -12.24
CA VAL A 343 -13.80 24.61 -11.32
C VAL A 343 -14.27 24.78 -9.88
N GLY A 344 -15.31 25.60 -9.67
CA GLY A 344 -15.88 25.86 -8.36
C GLY A 344 -16.47 24.62 -7.71
N GLN A 345 -17.40 23.91 -8.39
CA GLN A 345 -17.92 22.64 -7.89
C GLN A 345 -16.80 21.62 -7.73
N GLY A 346 -15.81 21.59 -8.63
CA GLY A 346 -14.64 20.73 -8.48
C GLY A 346 -13.85 20.97 -7.19
N ILE A 347 -13.69 22.24 -6.78
CA ILE A 347 -13.03 22.61 -5.52
C ILE A 347 -13.91 22.25 -4.31
N GLN A 348 -15.23 22.52 -4.38
CA GLN A 348 -16.21 22.13 -3.37
C GLN A 348 -16.17 20.62 -3.11
N THR A 349 -16.25 19.80 -4.16
CA THR A 349 -16.14 18.34 -4.06
C THR A 349 -14.82 17.88 -3.43
N VAL A 350 -13.70 18.55 -3.73
CA VAL A 350 -12.43 18.21 -3.06
C VAL A 350 -12.46 18.60 -1.58
N ALA A 351 -13.11 19.71 -1.24
CA ALA A 351 -13.19 20.22 0.12
C ALA A 351 -13.96 19.27 1.06
N THR A 352 -15.07 18.69 0.59
CA THR A 352 -15.88 17.74 1.37
C THR A 352 -15.13 16.44 1.70
N PHE A 353 -14.16 16.01 0.88
CA PHE A 353 -13.32 14.84 1.18
C PHE A 353 -12.22 15.09 2.22
N ILE A 354 -11.82 16.35 2.46
CA ILE A 354 -10.67 16.69 3.33
C ILE A 354 -10.86 16.18 4.76
N PRO A 355 -12.00 16.41 5.45
CA PRO A 355 -12.16 16.01 6.84
C PRO A 355 -12.08 14.51 7.06
N VAL A 356 -12.79 13.73 6.25
CA VAL A 356 -12.82 12.26 6.34
C VAL A 356 -11.43 11.67 6.13
N ILE A 357 -10.71 12.16 5.10
CA ILE A 357 -9.36 11.68 4.80
C ILE A 357 -8.35 12.12 5.88
N ALA A 358 -8.50 13.33 6.43
CA ALA A 358 -7.65 13.81 7.51
C ALA A 358 -7.86 12.99 8.80
N ALA A 359 -9.11 12.68 9.16
CA ALA A 359 -9.44 11.84 10.30
C ALA A 359 -8.92 10.40 10.12
N LEU A 360 -9.04 9.84 8.91
CA LEU A 360 -8.48 8.53 8.56
C LEU A 360 -6.96 8.51 8.72
N PHE A 361 -6.25 9.50 8.14
CA PHE A 361 -4.81 9.59 8.26
C PHE A 361 -4.34 9.87 9.69
N LEU A 362 -5.14 10.57 10.49
CA LEU A 362 -4.88 10.75 11.91
C LEU A 362 -4.92 9.41 12.65
N ALA A 363 -6.00 8.64 12.48
CA ALA A 363 -6.14 7.33 13.11
C ALA A 363 -5.05 6.35 12.65
N LEU A 364 -4.76 6.29 11.34
CA LEU A 364 -3.67 5.49 10.80
C LEU A 364 -2.30 5.92 11.34
N SER A 365 -2.04 7.23 11.47
CA SER A 365 -0.77 7.72 12.02
C SER A 365 -0.59 7.37 13.50
N VAL A 366 -1.69 7.27 14.27
CA VAL A 366 -1.68 6.80 15.66
C VAL A 366 -1.37 5.29 15.71
N LEU A 367 -2.02 4.48 14.88
CA LEU A 367 -1.81 3.02 14.85
C LEU A 367 -0.42 2.64 14.31
N GLU A 368 0.10 3.40 13.35
CA GLU A 368 1.47 3.23 12.84
C GLU A 368 2.50 3.67 13.88
N GLY A 369 2.26 4.81 14.55
CA GLY A 369 3.15 5.32 15.59
C GLY A 369 3.13 4.53 16.91
N SER A 370 2.12 3.70 17.14
CA SER A 370 2.06 2.81 18.30
C SER A 370 2.77 1.48 18.11
N GLY A 371 3.09 1.09 16.87
CA GLY A 371 3.63 -0.24 16.53
C GLY A 371 2.56 -1.33 16.37
N TYR A 372 1.27 -0.99 16.46
CA TYR A 372 0.16 -1.93 16.31
C TYR A 372 0.08 -2.54 14.90
N MET A 373 0.38 -1.75 13.86
CA MET A 373 0.30 -2.18 12.46
C MET A 373 1.15 -3.43 12.15
N ALA A 374 2.28 -3.62 12.83
CA ALA A 374 3.11 -4.81 12.66
C ALA A 374 2.44 -6.07 13.22
N ARG A 375 1.71 -5.97 14.34
CA ARG A 375 0.95 -7.10 14.92
C ARG A 375 -0.26 -7.45 14.10
N ALA A 376 -1.00 -6.43 13.66
CA ALA A 376 -2.13 -6.59 12.75
C ALA A 376 -1.72 -7.38 11.50
N ALA A 377 -0.59 -7.01 10.89
CA ALA A 377 -0.01 -7.72 9.76
C ALA A 377 0.37 -9.17 10.11
N PHE A 378 0.93 -9.42 11.29
CA PHE A 378 1.28 -10.78 11.72
C PHE A 378 0.04 -11.68 11.90
N VAL A 379 -1.01 -11.19 12.54
CA VAL A 379 -2.26 -11.95 12.80
C VAL A 379 -2.90 -12.46 11.50
N VAL A 380 -2.83 -11.66 10.44
CA VAL A 380 -3.45 -11.97 9.14
C VAL A 380 -2.49 -12.56 8.12
N ASP A 381 -1.21 -12.71 8.47
CA ASP A 381 -0.18 -13.25 7.59
C ASP A 381 -0.55 -14.65 7.10
N GLY A 382 -1.07 -15.51 7.98
CA GLY A 382 -1.49 -16.87 7.62
C GLY A 382 -2.56 -16.91 6.53
N LEU A 383 -3.53 -15.98 6.55
CA LEU A 383 -4.56 -15.86 5.51
C LEU A 383 -3.96 -15.29 4.22
N MET A 384 -3.13 -14.25 4.34
CA MET A 384 -2.51 -13.57 3.20
C MET A 384 -1.53 -14.46 2.43
N ARG A 385 -0.79 -15.31 3.13
CA ARG A 385 0.15 -16.24 2.50
C ARG A 385 -0.57 -17.26 1.61
N ARG A 386 -1.84 -17.59 1.87
CA ARG A 386 -2.65 -18.42 0.96
C ARG A 386 -2.92 -17.72 -0.36
N ILE A 387 -3.13 -16.40 -0.33
CA ILE A 387 -3.28 -15.55 -1.51
C ILE A 387 -1.92 -15.29 -2.17
N GLY A 388 -0.83 -15.44 -1.43
CA GLY A 388 0.55 -15.28 -1.90
C GLY A 388 1.09 -13.87 -1.66
N LEU A 389 0.51 -13.16 -0.69
CA LEU A 389 0.92 -11.84 -0.23
C LEU A 389 1.41 -11.93 1.22
N PRO A 390 2.31 -11.04 1.66
CA PRO A 390 2.69 -10.92 3.06
C PRO A 390 1.54 -10.30 3.86
N GLY A 391 1.45 -10.58 5.16
CA GLY A 391 0.44 -9.99 6.04
C GLY A 391 0.42 -8.46 6.03
N LYS A 392 1.55 -7.80 5.74
CA LYS A 392 1.64 -6.34 5.55
C LYS A 392 0.74 -5.82 4.43
N ALA A 393 0.46 -6.62 3.40
CA ALA A 393 -0.42 -6.25 2.28
C ALA A 393 -1.87 -6.06 2.71
N PHE A 394 -2.28 -6.61 3.86
CA PHE A 394 -3.63 -6.45 4.35
C PHE A 394 -3.94 -5.03 4.82
N VAL A 395 -2.94 -4.32 5.36
CA VAL A 395 -3.12 -2.96 5.88
C VAL A 395 -3.63 -2.02 4.79
N PRO A 396 -2.99 -1.92 3.61
CA PRO A 396 -3.54 -1.19 2.46
C PRO A 396 -4.96 -1.62 2.07
N MET A 397 -5.22 -2.93 2.01
CA MET A 397 -6.53 -3.43 1.59
C MET A 397 -7.65 -3.00 2.53
N ILE A 398 -7.40 -3.04 3.84
CA ILE A 398 -8.40 -2.61 4.80
C ILE A 398 -8.66 -1.12 4.71
N VAL A 399 -7.61 -0.31 4.58
CA VAL A 399 -7.78 1.14 4.32
C VAL A 399 -8.67 1.39 3.10
N GLY A 400 -8.73 0.45 2.15
CA GLY A 400 -9.59 0.48 0.97
C GLY A 400 -11.09 0.54 1.27
N PHE A 401 -11.56 -0.05 2.38
CA PHE A 401 -12.95 0.08 2.84
C PHE A 401 -13.30 1.51 3.28
N GLY A 402 -12.31 2.31 3.67
CA GLY A 402 -12.49 3.75 3.85
C GLY A 402 -12.44 4.46 2.51
N CYS A 403 -11.29 4.38 1.83
CA CYS A 403 -11.09 4.96 0.51
C CYS A 403 -9.98 4.24 -0.26
N SER A 404 -10.21 3.95 -1.54
CA SER A 404 -9.23 3.26 -2.38
C SER A 404 -7.97 4.10 -2.66
N VAL A 405 -8.04 5.44 -2.60
CA VAL A 405 -6.88 6.33 -2.84
C VAL A 405 -5.76 6.14 -1.80
N PRO A 406 -5.99 6.35 -0.49
CA PRO A 406 -4.97 6.12 0.53
C PRO A 406 -4.56 4.65 0.61
N ALA A 407 -5.45 3.71 0.29
CA ALA A 407 -5.14 2.29 0.18
C ALA A 407 -4.07 2.01 -0.88
N ILE A 408 -4.28 2.51 -2.11
CA ILE A 408 -3.33 2.35 -3.21
C ILE A 408 -1.97 3.00 -2.84
N MET A 409 -1.97 4.20 -2.26
CA MET A 409 -0.73 4.86 -1.83
C MET A 409 -0.02 4.12 -0.69
N ALA A 410 -0.77 3.50 0.24
CA ALA A 410 -0.21 2.73 1.35
C ALA A 410 0.54 1.47 0.88
N THR A 411 0.30 1.00 -0.35
CA THR A 411 1.07 -0.12 -0.92
C THR A 411 2.57 0.17 -0.97
N ARG A 412 3.01 1.43 -0.99
CA ARG A 412 4.44 1.83 -0.89
C ARG A 412 5.20 1.21 0.28
N THR A 413 4.49 0.76 1.32
CA THR A 413 5.08 0.11 2.49
C THR A 413 5.47 -1.36 2.26
N LEU A 414 5.09 -1.95 1.13
CA LEU A 414 5.42 -3.33 0.76
C LEU A 414 6.79 -3.39 0.06
N GLY A 415 7.54 -4.46 0.36
CA GLY A 415 8.96 -4.58 -0.01
C GLY A 415 9.20 -4.89 -1.48
N SER A 416 8.30 -5.63 -2.13
CA SER A 416 8.43 -6.01 -3.54
C SER A 416 7.45 -5.27 -4.45
N GLU A 417 7.89 -4.88 -5.64
CA GLU A 417 7.03 -4.23 -6.65
C GLU A 417 5.82 -5.09 -7.02
N ARG A 418 6.03 -6.41 -7.07
CA ARG A 418 4.97 -7.39 -7.30
C ARG A 418 3.86 -7.30 -6.26
N GLU A 419 4.20 -7.37 -4.97
CA GLU A 419 3.22 -7.29 -3.88
C GLU A 419 2.49 -5.95 -3.90
N ARG A 420 3.20 -4.87 -4.23
CA ARG A 420 2.62 -3.53 -4.40
C ARG A 420 1.54 -3.51 -5.48
N ILE A 421 1.86 -4.01 -6.68
CA ILE A 421 0.93 -4.03 -7.81
C ILE A 421 -0.27 -4.92 -7.49
N VAL A 422 -0.06 -6.17 -7.03
CA VAL A 422 -1.16 -7.10 -6.73
C VAL A 422 -2.11 -6.49 -5.68
N THR A 423 -1.56 -5.98 -4.57
CA THR A 423 -2.36 -5.35 -3.50
C THR A 423 -3.10 -4.11 -4.01
N GLY A 424 -2.45 -3.29 -4.83
CA GLY A 424 -3.05 -2.10 -5.44
C GLY A 424 -4.18 -2.41 -6.42
N MET A 425 -4.12 -3.54 -7.13
CA MET A 425 -5.19 -4.01 -8.03
C MET A 425 -6.38 -4.62 -7.27
N MET A 426 -6.18 -5.05 -6.03
CA MET A 426 -7.24 -5.58 -5.16
C MET A 426 -8.02 -4.46 -4.45
N ALA A 427 -7.37 -3.34 -4.14
CA ALA A 427 -7.96 -2.21 -3.40
C ALA A 427 -9.26 -1.63 -4.00
N PRO A 428 -9.44 -1.51 -5.34
CA PRO A 428 -10.68 -1.03 -5.95
C PRO A 428 -11.95 -1.84 -5.65
N PHE A 429 -11.80 -3.12 -5.30
CA PHE A 429 -12.91 -4.02 -5.00
C PHE A 429 -13.36 -3.95 -3.54
N MET A 430 -12.58 -3.28 -2.68
CA MET A 430 -12.99 -2.96 -1.33
C MET A 430 -14.04 -1.84 -1.39
N SER A 431 -15.25 -2.14 -0.94
CA SER A 431 -16.35 -1.18 -1.02
C SER A 431 -16.08 -0.02 -0.07
N CYS A 432 -15.88 1.17 -0.62
CA CYS A 432 -15.70 2.39 0.16
C CYS A 432 -17.03 2.98 0.63
N GLY A 433 -17.01 3.76 1.71
CA GLY A 433 -18.21 4.41 2.27
C GLY A 433 -19.03 5.20 1.25
N ALA A 434 -18.40 5.83 0.26
CA ALA A 434 -19.07 6.57 -0.82
C ALA A 434 -19.98 5.72 -1.73
N ARG A 435 -19.97 4.39 -1.62
CA ARG A 435 -20.91 3.50 -2.33
C ARG A 435 -22.17 3.20 -1.51
N LEU A 436 -22.13 3.42 -0.19
CA LEU A 436 -23.22 3.14 0.71
C LEU A 436 -24.50 3.94 0.37
N PRO A 437 -24.45 5.24 0.01
CA PRO A 437 -25.66 5.97 -0.39
C PRO A 437 -26.38 5.33 -1.59
N VAL A 438 -25.62 4.85 -2.58
CA VAL A 438 -26.20 4.14 -3.73
C VAL A 438 -26.84 2.82 -3.30
N TYR A 439 -26.18 2.09 -2.41
CA TYR A 439 -26.72 0.82 -1.90
C TYR A 439 -27.97 1.06 -1.05
N ALA A 440 -27.98 2.11 -0.25
CA ALA A 440 -29.11 2.50 0.58
C ALA A 440 -30.32 2.92 -0.28
N LEU A 441 -30.11 3.77 -1.29
CA LEU A 441 -31.15 4.19 -2.23
C LEU A 441 -31.84 3.00 -2.89
N PHE A 442 -31.07 2.04 -3.42
CA PHE A 442 -31.64 0.85 -4.06
C PHE A 442 -32.18 -0.17 -3.06
N ALA A 443 -31.60 -0.27 -1.86
CA ALA A 443 -32.13 -1.10 -0.79
C ALA A 443 -33.50 -0.61 -0.34
N ALA A 444 -33.66 0.69 -0.12
CA ALA A 444 -34.92 1.35 0.18
C ALA A 444 -35.95 1.15 -0.95
N ALA A 445 -35.53 1.35 -2.20
CA ALA A 445 -36.43 1.29 -3.34
C ALA A 445 -36.89 -0.14 -3.70
N PHE A 446 -36.03 -1.17 -3.57
CA PHE A 446 -36.31 -2.52 -4.07
C PHE A 446 -36.28 -3.63 -3.00
N PHE A 447 -35.71 -3.39 -1.83
CA PHE A 447 -35.48 -4.39 -0.78
C PHE A 447 -35.81 -3.89 0.64
N PRO A 448 -37.00 -3.31 0.89
CA PRO A 448 -37.31 -2.64 2.17
C PRO A 448 -37.17 -3.54 3.40
N GLU A 449 -37.49 -4.84 3.29
CA GLU A 449 -37.38 -5.79 4.41
C GLU A 449 -35.97 -6.43 4.56
N SER A 450 -35.10 -6.34 3.55
CA SER A 450 -33.84 -7.11 3.50
C SER A 450 -32.61 -6.30 3.05
N GLY A 451 -32.72 -4.97 3.06
CA GLY A 451 -31.66 -4.04 2.61
C GLY A 451 -30.30 -4.28 3.27
N GLN A 452 -30.26 -4.56 4.58
CA GLN A 452 -29.01 -4.86 5.28
C GLN A 452 -28.32 -6.13 4.74
N ASN A 453 -29.08 -7.19 4.47
CA ASN A 453 -28.54 -8.44 3.94
C ASN A 453 -28.00 -8.26 2.51
N LEU A 454 -28.66 -7.39 1.72
CA LEU A 454 -28.20 -6.98 0.41
C LEU A 454 -26.82 -6.31 0.49
N VAL A 455 -26.66 -5.29 1.33
CA VAL A 455 -25.38 -4.57 1.50
C VAL A 455 -24.28 -5.52 1.96
N PHE A 456 -24.59 -6.38 2.94
CA PHE A 456 -23.65 -7.39 3.43
C PHE A 456 -23.20 -8.35 2.31
N LEU A 457 -24.13 -8.83 1.48
CA LEU A 457 -23.83 -9.69 0.34
C LEU A 457 -22.94 -8.97 -0.68
N LEU A 458 -23.21 -7.70 -1.00
CA LEU A 458 -22.39 -6.91 -1.90
C LEU A 458 -20.95 -6.76 -1.37
N TYR A 459 -20.78 -6.52 -0.08
CA TYR A 459 -19.45 -6.42 0.54
C TYR A 459 -18.68 -7.74 0.42
N LEU A 460 -19.35 -8.88 0.66
CA LEU A 460 -18.75 -10.20 0.49
C LEU A 460 -18.33 -10.46 -0.96
N ILE A 461 -19.17 -10.10 -1.94
CA ILE A 461 -18.86 -10.23 -3.37
C ILE A 461 -17.64 -9.36 -3.74
N GLY A 462 -17.55 -8.14 -3.21
CA GLY A 462 -16.39 -7.27 -3.40
C GLY A 462 -15.09 -7.90 -2.88
N ILE A 463 -15.11 -8.45 -1.66
CA ILE A 463 -13.96 -9.16 -1.08
C ILE A 463 -13.57 -10.38 -1.94
N LEU A 464 -14.55 -11.16 -2.41
CA LEU A 464 -14.29 -12.31 -3.28
C LEU A 464 -13.68 -11.89 -4.63
N ALA A 465 -14.15 -10.79 -5.22
CA ALA A 465 -13.58 -10.23 -6.44
C ALA A 465 -12.14 -9.71 -6.24
N ALA A 466 -11.86 -9.10 -5.08
CA ALA A 466 -10.52 -8.68 -4.68
C ALA A 466 -9.58 -9.90 -4.61
N VAL A 467 -9.96 -10.93 -3.84
CA VAL A 467 -9.19 -12.17 -3.68
C VAL A 467 -9.01 -12.88 -5.02
N GLY A 468 -10.06 -12.96 -5.85
CA GLY A 468 -10.03 -13.54 -7.19
C GLY A 468 -9.03 -12.82 -8.11
N THR A 469 -9.02 -11.49 -8.08
CA THR A 469 -8.04 -10.68 -8.84
C THR A 469 -6.60 -10.92 -8.36
N GLY A 470 -6.39 -11.01 -7.05
CA GLY A 470 -5.08 -11.34 -6.48
C GLY A 470 -4.56 -12.71 -6.94
N LEU A 471 -5.42 -13.73 -6.89
CA LEU A 471 -5.10 -15.10 -7.35
C LEU A 471 -4.89 -15.17 -8.86
N LEU A 472 -5.67 -14.42 -9.64
CA LEU A 472 -5.52 -14.31 -11.09
C LEU A 472 -4.13 -13.77 -11.45
N LEU A 473 -3.74 -12.63 -10.87
CA LEU A 473 -2.45 -12.01 -11.14
C LEU A 473 -1.29 -12.88 -10.68
N ARG A 474 -1.40 -13.50 -9.50
CA ARG A 474 -0.39 -14.43 -8.98
C ARG A 474 -0.18 -15.63 -9.90
N SER A 475 -1.24 -16.21 -10.44
CA SER A 475 -1.15 -17.41 -11.29
C SER A 475 -0.80 -17.10 -12.75
N THR A 476 -0.75 -15.82 -13.13
CA THR A 476 -0.49 -15.37 -14.50
C THR A 476 0.67 -14.40 -14.57
N LEU A 477 0.43 -13.07 -14.60
CA LEU A 477 1.41 -12.03 -14.91
C LEU A 477 2.53 -11.87 -13.87
N LEU A 478 2.24 -12.20 -12.61
CA LEU A 478 3.11 -11.93 -11.47
C LEU A 478 3.30 -13.21 -10.63
N PRO A 479 3.96 -14.25 -11.15
CA PRO A 479 4.27 -15.47 -10.41
C PRO A 479 5.32 -15.21 -9.32
N GLY A 480 5.28 -15.99 -8.24
CA GLY A 480 6.21 -15.91 -7.11
C GLY A 480 5.56 -16.25 -5.77
N SER A 481 6.36 -16.44 -4.72
CA SER A 481 5.90 -16.60 -3.33
C SER A 481 6.41 -15.43 -2.50
N SER A 482 5.64 -14.96 -1.52
CA SER A 482 6.16 -13.98 -0.56
C SER A 482 7.43 -14.56 0.05
N SER A 483 8.56 -13.88 -0.07
CA SER A 483 9.80 -14.28 0.61
C SER A 483 9.49 -14.39 2.10
N ALA A 484 10.12 -15.34 2.78
CA ALA A 484 9.98 -15.53 4.22
C ALA A 484 10.68 -14.37 4.96
N VAL A 485 10.22 -13.14 4.75
CA VAL A 485 10.66 -11.97 5.49
C VAL A 485 10.15 -12.17 6.90
N VAL A 486 11.05 -12.58 7.79
CA VAL A 486 10.78 -12.65 9.21
C VAL A 486 10.32 -11.25 9.66
N MET A 487 9.06 -11.11 10.03
CA MET A 487 8.49 -9.83 10.43
C MET A 487 8.97 -9.49 11.85
N GLU A 488 9.85 -8.50 12.02
CA GLU A 488 10.16 -8.01 13.36
C GLU A 488 8.97 -7.21 13.91
N LEU A 489 8.59 -7.51 15.15
CA LEU A 489 7.57 -6.80 15.89
C LEU A 489 8.25 -5.72 16.75
N PRO A 490 8.21 -4.42 16.37
CA PRO A 490 8.85 -3.35 17.14
C PRO A 490 8.19 -3.21 18.51
N SER A 491 8.87 -2.75 19.57
CA SER A 491 8.17 -2.55 20.87
C SER A 491 7.02 -1.54 20.77
N TYR A 492 5.98 -1.68 21.62
CA TYR A 492 4.92 -0.67 21.71
C TYR A 492 5.49 0.67 22.16
N GLU A 493 5.22 1.73 21.40
CA GLU A 493 5.59 3.10 21.74
C GLU A 493 4.35 3.98 21.89
N LYS A 494 4.41 5.01 22.73
CA LYS A 494 3.35 6.04 22.77
C LYS A 494 3.55 7.00 21.60
N PRO A 495 2.59 7.12 20.67
CA PRO A 495 2.75 7.99 19.51
C PRO A 495 2.84 9.46 19.96
N LYS A 496 3.87 10.17 19.51
CA LYS A 496 4.07 11.59 19.84
C LYS A 496 3.10 12.46 19.06
N PHE A 497 2.27 13.25 19.76
CA PHE A 497 1.25 14.12 19.16
C PHE A 497 1.78 14.97 17.97
N LYS A 498 2.93 15.64 18.16
CA LYS A 498 3.56 16.46 17.09
C LYS A 498 3.94 15.65 15.85
N THR A 499 4.37 14.39 16.02
CA THR A 499 4.73 13.52 14.90
C THR A 499 3.50 13.04 14.16
N VAL A 500 2.47 12.64 14.91
CA VAL A 500 1.17 12.25 14.37
C VAL A 500 0.57 13.39 13.54
N MET A 501 0.45 14.59 14.10
CA MET A 501 -0.16 15.73 13.40
C MET A 501 0.62 16.16 12.16
N ASN A 502 1.95 16.15 12.21
CA ASN A 502 2.78 16.48 11.04
C ASN A 502 2.69 15.41 9.94
N ARG A 503 2.60 14.12 10.29
CA ARG A 503 2.38 13.03 9.33
C ARG A 503 1.00 13.15 8.68
N THR A 504 -0.05 13.36 9.48
CA THR A 504 -1.41 13.61 8.99
C THR A 504 -1.43 14.79 8.01
N GLY A 505 -0.92 15.95 8.42
CA GLY A 505 -0.90 17.15 7.56
C GLY A 505 -0.15 16.95 6.24
N LYS A 506 1.00 16.25 6.26
CA LYS A 506 1.75 15.93 5.02
C LYS A 506 0.97 14.99 4.11
N ARG A 507 0.32 13.95 4.65
CA ARG A 507 -0.47 12.99 3.86
C ARG A 507 -1.74 13.65 3.30
N THR A 508 -2.47 14.42 4.09
CA THR A 508 -3.63 15.19 3.63
C THR A 508 -3.24 16.20 2.55
N LYS A 509 -2.14 16.95 2.72
CA LYS A 509 -1.62 17.86 1.69
C LYS A 509 -1.26 17.13 0.40
N SER A 510 -0.63 15.96 0.51
CA SER A 510 -0.30 15.13 -0.66
C SER A 510 -1.56 14.68 -1.41
N PHE A 511 -2.65 14.39 -0.71
CA PHE A 511 -3.94 14.07 -1.33
C PHE A 511 -4.53 15.28 -2.05
N ILE A 512 -4.62 16.45 -1.39
CA ILE A 512 -5.19 17.68 -1.97
C ILE A 512 -4.45 18.07 -3.25
N LEU A 513 -3.11 18.07 -3.22
CA LEU A 513 -2.30 18.48 -4.38
C LEU A 513 -2.20 17.41 -5.46
N GLY A 514 -2.28 16.12 -5.10
CA GLY A 514 -2.18 15.00 -6.03
C GLY A 514 -3.53 14.64 -6.65
N ALA A 515 -4.43 14.06 -5.86
CA ALA A 515 -5.74 13.62 -6.30
C ALA A 515 -6.70 14.79 -6.53
N GLY A 516 -6.68 15.81 -5.66
CA GLY A 516 -7.58 16.96 -5.74
C GLY A 516 -7.49 17.71 -7.07
N LYS A 517 -6.28 17.94 -7.60
CA LYS A 517 -6.08 18.53 -8.93
C LYS A 517 -6.77 17.74 -10.04
N THR A 518 -6.71 16.42 -9.97
CA THR A 518 -7.33 15.55 -10.98
C THR A 518 -8.84 15.60 -10.88
N ILE A 519 -9.40 15.61 -9.66
CA ILE A 519 -10.84 15.75 -9.41
C ILE A 519 -11.35 17.06 -10.01
N VAL A 520 -10.69 18.21 -9.73
CA VAL A 520 -11.12 19.51 -10.24
C VAL A 520 -11.18 19.51 -11.77
N ILE A 521 -10.12 19.08 -12.46
CA ILE A 521 -10.06 19.04 -13.94
C ILE A 521 -11.24 18.24 -14.50
N VAL A 522 -11.56 17.15 -13.83
CA VAL A 522 -12.50 16.16 -14.29
C VAL A 522 -13.95 16.59 -14.03
N VAL A 523 -14.23 17.17 -12.87
CA VAL A 523 -15.52 17.82 -12.57
C VAL A 523 -15.75 19.00 -13.51
N THR A 524 -14.71 19.77 -13.83
CA THR A 524 -14.82 20.86 -14.82
C THR A 524 -15.18 20.33 -16.21
N LEU A 525 -14.55 19.24 -16.67
CA LEU A 525 -14.88 18.61 -17.95
C LEU A 525 -16.30 18.05 -17.95
N LEU A 526 -16.72 17.42 -16.86
CA LEU A 526 -18.06 16.89 -16.70
C LEU A 526 -19.12 17.98 -16.76
N ASN A 527 -18.96 19.03 -15.95
CA ASN A 527 -19.90 20.14 -15.91
C ASN A 527 -20.01 20.79 -17.30
N PHE A 528 -18.87 21.02 -17.97
CA PHE A 528 -18.86 21.53 -19.35
C PHE A 528 -19.68 20.66 -20.33
N VAL A 529 -19.56 19.32 -20.23
CA VAL A 529 -20.31 18.40 -21.09
C VAL A 529 -21.79 18.31 -20.67
N ASN A 530 -22.10 18.49 -19.39
CA ASN A 530 -23.48 18.52 -18.87
C ASN A 530 -24.22 19.82 -19.24
N ALA A 531 -23.51 20.93 -19.34
CA ALA A 531 -24.13 22.24 -19.58
C ALA A 531 -24.37 22.57 -21.06
N ILE A 532 -23.72 21.86 -21.99
CA ILE A 532 -23.85 22.08 -23.43
C ILE A 532 -24.99 21.23 -24.01
N GLY A 533 -25.88 21.88 -24.77
CA GLY A 533 -26.87 21.22 -25.63
C GLY A 533 -26.30 20.81 -26.99
N LEU A 534 -27.02 19.96 -27.73
CA LEU A 534 -26.62 19.53 -29.09
C LEU A 534 -26.52 20.68 -30.11
N ASP A 535 -27.19 21.79 -29.82
CA ASP A 535 -27.19 23.04 -30.59
C ASP A 535 -25.96 23.92 -30.29
N GLY A 536 -25.13 23.54 -29.32
CA GLY A 536 -23.97 24.30 -28.87
C GLY A 536 -24.32 25.46 -27.94
N SER A 537 -25.57 25.55 -27.47
CA SER A 537 -25.96 26.53 -26.46
C SER A 537 -25.70 26.01 -25.04
N PHE A 538 -25.47 26.94 -24.12
CA PHE A 538 -25.21 26.66 -22.72
C PHE A 538 -26.49 26.89 -21.90
N GLY A 539 -26.67 26.11 -20.83
CA GLY A 539 -27.85 26.18 -19.94
C GLY A 539 -28.77 24.95 -20.02
N HIS A 540 -28.28 23.84 -20.55
CA HIS A 540 -28.98 22.55 -20.61
C HIS A 540 -28.63 21.63 -19.43
N GLU A 541 -28.15 22.20 -18.32
CA GLU A 541 -27.76 21.47 -17.12
C GLU A 541 -28.93 20.60 -16.64
N ASP A 542 -28.63 19.33 -16.34
CA ASP A 542 -29.58 18.33 -15.85
C ASP A 542 -30.83 18.10 -16.72
N SER A 543 -30.72 18.40 -18.01
CA SER A 543 -31.76 18.11 -19.00
C SER A 543 -31.47 16.84 -19.81
N SER A 544 -32.53 16.28 -20.41
CA SER A 544 -32.42 15.16 -21.36
C SER A 544 -31.73 15.54 -22.67
N GLU A 545 -31.55 16.84 -22.95
CA GLU A 545 -30.95 17.39 -24.18
C GLU A 545 -29.45 17.69 -24.05
N SER A 546 -28.86 17.54 -22.85
CA SER A 546 -27.43 17.74 -22.67
C SER A 546 -26.60 16.74 -23.49
N VAL A 547 -25.40 17.16 -23.90
CA VAL A 547 -24.47 16.28 -24.63
C VAL A 547 -24.16 15.02 -23.81
N LEU A 548 -24.10 15.14 -22.47
CA LEU A 548 -23.93 14.01 -21.57
C LEU A 548 -25.10 13.02 -21.63
N SER A 549 -26.34 13.52 -21.55
CA SER A 549 -27.57 12.71 -21.62
C SER A 549 -27.71 12.01 -22.97
N VAL A 550 -27.46 12.72 -24.07
CA VAL A 550 -27.56 12.16 -25.44
C VAL A 550 -26.44 11.15 -25.73
N ALA A 551 -25.21 11.42 -25.27
CA ALA A 551 -24.13 10.45 -25.36
C ALA A 551 -24.45 9.18 -24.56
N SER A 552 -25.04 9.34 -23.37
CA SER A 552 -25.45 8.24 -22.51
C SER A 552 -26.55 7.40 -23.15
N GLN A 553 -27.59 8.03 -23.73
CA GLN A 553 -28.67 7.34 -24.47
C GLN A 553 -28.13 6.45 -25.61
N LYS A 554 -27.07 6.89 -26.31
CA LYS A 554 -26.41 6.07 -27.35
C LYS A 554 -25.64 4.89 -26.79
N VAL A 555 -25.14 5.00 -25.56
CA VAL A 555 -24.40 3.93 -24.87
C VAL A 555 -25.35 2.99 -24.13
N THR A 556 -26.53 3.41 -23.71
CA THR A 556 -27.52 2.60 -22.97
C THR A 556 -27.76 1.20 -23.57
N PRO A 557 -27.89 1.01 -24.90
CA PRO A 557 -28.07 -0.33 -25.48
C PRO A 557 -26.96 -1.33 -25.14
N PHE A 558 -25.75 -0.84 -24.85
CA PHE A 558 -24.64 -1.66 -24.38
C PHE A 558 -24.92 -2.30 -23.01
N PHE A 559 -25.68 -1.63 -22.13
CA PHE A 559 -26.06 -2.14 -20.81
C PHE A 559 -27.35 -2.97 -20.82
N GLY A 560 -28.03 -3.09 -21.98
CA GLY A 560 -29.21 -3.93 -22.17
C GLY A 560 -29.08 -5.37 -21.67
N PRO A 561 -27.99 -6.10 -21.97
CA PRO A 561 -27.79 -7.47 -21.48
C PRO A 561 -27.76 -7.62 -19.96
N MET A 562 -27.53 -6.53 -19.22
CA MET A 562 -27.50 -6.48 -17.75
C MET A 562 -28.87 -6.08 -17.15
N GLY A 563 -29.88 -5.80 -17.98
CA GLY A 563 -31.22 -5.42 -17.54
C GLY A 563 -31.50 -3.91 -17.53
N VAL A 564 -30.59 -3.08 -18.07
CA VAL A 564 -30.84 -1.63 -18.25
C VAL A 564 -31.54 -1.40 -19.59
N GLU A 565 -32.82 -1.06 -19.55
CA GLU A 565 -33.63 -0.80 -20.74
C GLU A 565 -33.26 0.53 -21.41
N GLN A 566 -33.59 0.69 -22.70
CA GLN A 566 -33.25 1.91 -23.45
C GLN A 566 -33.89 3.17 -22.86
N ASP A 567 -35.09 3.03 -22.33
CA ASP A 567 -35.84 4.12 -21.71
C ASP A 567 -35.23 4.55 -20.37
N ASN A 568 -34.44 3.67 -19.73
CA ASN A 568 -33.68 3.94 -18.53
C ASN A 568 -32.25 4.44 -18.84
N TRP A 569 -32.15 5.43 -19.71
CA TRP A 569 -30.90 6.15 -19.94
C TRP A 569 -30.39 6.93 -18.70
N PRO A 570 -31.22 7.42 -17.74
CA PRO A 570 -30.70 8.08 -16.53
C PRO A 570 -29.80 7.16 -15.70
N ALA A 571 -30.09 5.86 -15.61
CA ALA A 571 -29.19 4.90 -14.98
C ALA A 571 -27.81 4.82 -15.68
N THR A 572 -27.77 4.99 -17.01
CA THR A 572 -26.50 5.03 -17.75
C THR A 572 -25.74 6.34 -17.48
N VAL A 573 -26.42 7.47 -17.35
CA VAL A 573 -25.79 8.74 -16.92
C VAL A 573 -25.21 8.57 -15.52
N GLY A 574 -25.96 7.96 -14.59
CA GLY A 574 -25.49 7.60 -13.25
C GLY A 574 -24.22 6.74 -13.27
N ILE A 575 -24.12 5.73 -14.14
CA ILE A 575 -22.89 4.94 -14.31
C ILE A 575 -21.70 5.84 -14.70
N ILE A 576 -21.91 6.77 -15.64
CA ILE A 576 -20.86 7.64 -16.16
C ILE A 576 -20.44 8.65 -15.08
N THR A 577 -21.37 9.33 -14.42
CA THR A 577 -21.07 10.26 -13.32
C THR A 577 -20.37 9.55 -12.15
N GLY A 578 -20.76 8.30 -11.90
CA GLY A 578 -20.14 7.41 -10.93
C GLY A 578 -18.65 7.06 -11.18
N ILE A 579 -18.16 7.13 -12.43
CA ILE A 579 -16.73 6.97 -12.74
C ILE A 579 -15.92 8.09 -12.06
N PHE A 580 -16.53 9.26 -11.89
CA PHE A 580 -15.89 10.43 -11.34
C PHE A 580 -15.95 10.43 -9.81
N ALA A 581 -17.16 10.30 -9.25
CA ALA A 581 -17.40 10.14 -7.81
C ALA A 581 -18.57 9.18 -7.58
N LYS A 582 -18.41 8.21 -6.66
CA LYS A 582 -19.43 7.15 -6.47
C LYS A 582 -20.71 7.68 -5.83
N GLU A 583 -20.62 8.66 -4.94
CA GLU A 583 -21.77 9.32 -4.32
C GLU A 583 -22.58 10.15 -5.33
N ALA A 584 -21.92 10.73 -6.35
CA ALA A 584 -22.58 11.54 -7.38
C ALA A 584 -23.62 10.76 -8.20
N VAL A 585 -23.59 9.42 -8.16
CA VAL A 585 -24.63 8.58 -8.76
C VAL A 585 -25.99 8.91 -8.17
N VAL A 586 -26.10 9.05 -6.84
CA VAL A 586 -27.37 9.35 -6.16
C VAL A 586 -27.89 10.72 -6.58
N GLY A 587 -27.05 11.76 -6.50
CA GLY A 587 -27.44 13.11 -6.90
C GLY A 587 -27.83 13.21 -8.39
N THR A 588 -27.11 12.52 -9.28
CA THR A 588 -27.44 12.48 -10.71
C THR A 588 -28.79 11.80 -10.95
N LEU A 589 -29.04 10.67 -10.29
CA LEU A 589 -30.32 9.98 -10.40
C LEU A 589 -31.44 10.81 -9.79
N ASN A 590 -31.21 11.48 -8.65
CA ASN A 590 -32.21 12.36 -8.04
C ASN A 590 -32.59 13.50 -8.99
N SER A 591 -31.62 14.22 -9.55
CA SER A 591 -31.87 15.34 -10.47
C SER A 591 -32.57 14.91 -11.77
N LEU A 592 -32.17 13.78 -12.35
CA LEU A 592 -32.76 13.31 -13.62
C LEU A 592 -34.10 12.60 -13.47
N TYR A 593 -34.40 12.04 -12.31
CA TYR A 593 -35.68 11.38 -12.04
C TYR A 593 -36.70 12.28 -11.36
N SER A 594 -36.26 13.30 -10.62
CA SER A 594 -37.17 14.30 -10.06
C SER A 594 -37.68 15.20 -11.18
N THR A 595 -38.98 15.54 -11.13
CA THR A 595 -39.55 16.45 -12.12
C THR A 595 -39.17 17.87 -11.72
N ALA A 596 -38.18 18.44 -12.41
CA ALA A 596 -37.56 19.74 -12.11
C ALA A 596 -38.52 20.78 -11.51
N GLY A 597 -38.40 20.99 -10.20
CA GLY A 597 -38.94 22.14 -9.49
C GLY A 597 -37.87 23.22 -9.41
N SER A 598 -37.77 24.07 -10.43
CA SER A 598 -36.90 25.25 -10.40
C SER A 598 -37.50 26.31 -9.47
N GLY A 599 -37.16 26.25 -8.19
CA GLY A 599 -37.31 27.37 -7.27
C GLY A 599 -36.10 28.27 -7.39
N ASP A 600 -36.28 29.50 -7.89
CA ASP A 600 -35.28 30.56 -7.75
C ASP A 600 -35.16 30.91 -6.26
N GLU A 601 -34.26 30.26 -5.53
CA GLU A 601 -33.90 30.68 -4.18
C GLU A 601 -33.01 31.94 -4.26
N GLU A 602 -33.41 33.01 -3.55
CA GLU A 602 -32.59 34.21 -3.41
C GLU A 602 -31.27 33.86 -2.70
N LEU A 603 -30.14 34.21 -3.33
CA LEU A 603 -28.80 34.01 -2.77
C LEU A 603 -28.66 34.64 -1.37
N ALA A 604 -28.48 33.80 -0.36
CA ALA A 604 -28.25 34.26 1.01
C ALA A 604 -26.91 35.03 1.13
N PRO A 605 -26.79 35.99 2.08
CA PRO A 605 -25.53 36.68 2.33
C PRO A 605 -24.42 35.72 2.83
N LEU A 606 -23.18 35.90 2.35
CA LEU A 606 -22.00 35.11 2.77
C LEU A 606 -21.82 34.93 4.28
N LEU A 607 -22.23 35.93 5.07
CA LEU A 607 -22.10 35.91 6.53
C LEU A 607 -23.14 35.00 7.20
N GLU A 608 -24.31 34.86 6.58
CA GLU A 608 -25.38 33.99 7.03
C GLU A 608 -25.05 32.53 6.70
N THR A 609 -24.61 32.26 5.46
CA THR A 609 -24.16 30.92 5.03
C THR A 609 -22.94 30.44 5.81
N LEU A 610 -22.00 31.32 6.18
CA LEU A 610 -20.87 30.97 7.06
C LEU A 610 -21.31 30.61 8.48
N ASN A 611 -22.33 31.29 9.00
CA ASN A 611 -22.84 31.02 10.34
C ASN A 611 -23.60 29.69 10.36
N GLU A 612 -24.41 29.43 9.32
CA GLU A 612 -25.08 28.16 9.08
C GLU A 612 -24.07 27.01 8.99
N ALA A 613 -23.04 27.16 8.13
CA ALA A 613 -21.96 26.17 8.01
C ALA A 613 -21.25 25.91 9.35
N LEU A 614 -21.03 26.94 10.17
CA LEU A 614 -20.39 26.77 11.49
C LEU A 614 -21.31 26.08 12.50
N SER A 615 -22.63 26.25 12.40
CA SER A 615 -23.59 25.57 13.27
C SER A 615 -23.75 24.07 12.97
N THR A 616 -23.50 23.62 11.73
CA THR A 616 -23.58 22.19 11.40
C THR A 616 -22.53 21.36 12.14
N ILE A 617 -21.34 21.90 12.41
CA ILE A 617 -20.25 21.18 13.11
C ILE A 617 -20.70 20.67 14.49
N PRO A 618 -21.12 21.52 15.46
CA PRO A 618 -21.56 21.05 16.75
C PRO A 618 -22.81 20.17 16.66
N GLU A 619 -23.75 20.50 15.77
CA GLU A 619 -24.98 19.71 15.58
C GLU A 619 -24.66 18.28 15.17
N ASN A 620 -23.84 18.10 14.13
CA ASN A 620 -23.43 16.78 13.66
C ASN A 620 -22.52 16.04 14.65
N LEU A 621 -21.68 16.75 15.41
CA LEU A 621 -20.77 16.14 16.39
C LEU A 621 -21.51 15.66 17.65
N PHE A 622 -22.56 16.36 18.08
CA PHE A 622 -23.41 15.95 19.21
C PHE A 622 -24.55 15.02 18.78
N GLY A 623 -24.93 15.04 17.49
CA GLY A 623 -25.93 14.18 16.87
C GLY A 623 -25.42 12.78 16.47
N ILE A 624 -24.16 12.43 16.75
CA ILE A 624 -23.61 11.10 16.42
C ILE A 624 -24.43 10.00 17.11
N ALA A 625 -25.13 9.22 16.29
CA ALA A 625 -25.86 8.02 16.71
C ALA A 625 -24.89 7.01 17.35
N LEU A 626 -24.97 6.84 18.68
CA LEU A 626 -24.11 5.90 19.42
C LEU A 626 -24.47 4.43 19.17
N ASP A 627 -25.66 4.19 18.63
CA ASP A 627 -26.23 2.90 18.26
C ASP A 627 -25.78 2.39 16.89
N ASP A 628 -25.44 3.27 15.95
CA ASP A 628 -24.79 2.92 14.68
C ASP A 628 -23.57 3.82 14.37
N PRO A 629 -22.47 3.64 15.10
CA PRO A 629 -21.32 4.54 15.01
C PRO A 629 -20.45 4.26 13.77
N LEU A 630 -20.84 3.37 12.84
CA LEU A 630 -20.18 3.22 11.55
C LEU A 630 -21.06 3.64 10.37
N SER A 631 -22.28 4.14 10.63
CA SER A 631 -23.29 4.40 9.60
C SER A 631 -23.46 3.18 8.67
N ILE A 632 -23.44 1.97 9.24
CA ILE A 632 -23.61 0.70 8.51
C ILE A 632 -25.09 0.35 8.39
N SER A 633 -25.90 0.77 9.36
CA SER A 633 -27.34 0.69 9.23
C SER A 633 -27.75 1.52 8.03
N VAL A 634 -28.62 0.93 7.22
CA VAL A 634 -29.08 1.51 5.94
C VAL A 634 -30.11 2.61 6.22
N GLY A 635 -30.11 3.22 7.42
CA GLY A 635 -31.19 4.08 7.87
C GLY A 635 -32.49 3.33 8.10
N ASP A 636 -33.56 4.07 8.41
CA ASP A 636 -34.91 3.49 8.47
C ASP A 636 -35.49 3.32 7.06
N VAL A 637 -35.09 2.22 6.40
CA VAL A 637 -35.63 1.79 5.10
C VAL A 637 -37.03 1.16 5.18
N SER A 638 -37.71 1.25 6.33
CA SER A 638 -39.07 0.72 6.47
C SER A 638 -40.11 1.53 5.70
N SER A 639 -39.84 2.81 5.39
CA SER A 639 -40.72 3.68 4.60
C SER A 639 -39.94 4.56 3.63
N VAL A 640 -40.55 4.89 2.49
CA VAL A 640 -39.94 5.75 1.46
C VAL A 640 -39.75 7.17 2.00
N GLU A 641 -40.62 7.61 2.90
CA GLU A 641 -40.57 8.93 3.54
C GLU A 641 -39.36 9.07 4.48
N ALA A 642 -39.09 8.07 5.33
CA ALA A 642 -37.91 8.08 6.19
C ALA A 642 -36.60 7.99 5.38
N ALA A 643 -36.58 7.16 4.34
CA ALA A 643 -35.42 7.04 3.44
C ALA A 643 -35.19 8.31 2.60
N SER A 644 -36.25 9.06 2.27
CA SER A 644 -36.18 10.32 1.52
C SER A 644 -35.51 11.43 2.35
N GLU A 645 -35.85 11.52 3.64
CA GLU A 645 -35.27 12.49 4.57
C GLU A 645 -33.80 12.16 4.89
N GLU A 646 -33.47 10.89 5.09
CA GLU A 646 -32.11 10.48 5.46
C GLU A 646 -31.10 10.47 4.31
N LEU A 647 -31.55 10.20 3.08
CA LEU A 647 -30.70 10.19 1.88
C LEU A 647 -30.69 11.53 1.13
N GLU A 648 -31.49 12.51 1.57
CA GLU A 648 -31.71 13.79 0.86
C GLU A 648 -32.16 13.57 -0.61
N VAL A 649 -33.02 12.59 -0.83
CA VAL A 649 -33.52 12.20 -2.16
C VAL A 649 -35.03 12.42 -2.21
N ASP A 650 -35.54 13.00 -3.30
CA ASP A 650 -36.97 13.23 -3.48
C ASP A 650 -37.77 11.92 -3.48
N ALA A 651 -38.91 11.89 -2.79
CA ALA A 651 -39.81 10.73 -2.81
C ALA A 651 -40.23 10.31 -4.23
N SER A 652 -40.31 11.28 -5.16
CA SER A 652 -40.59 11.03 -6.58
C SER A 652 -39.52 10.19 -7.29
N THR A 653 -38.25 10.34 -6.88
CA THR A 653 -37.10 9.60 -7.41
C THR A 653 -37.20 8.12 -7.12
N PHE A 654 -37.71 7.72 -5.94
CA PHE A 654 -37.91 6.30 -5.60
C PHE A 654 -38.96 5.64 -6.52
N THR A 655 -40.05 6.36 -6.82
CA THR A 655 -41.10 5.87 -7.72
C THR A 655 -40.59 5.75 -9.16
N ALA A 656 -39.83 6.75 -9.63
CA ALA A 656 -39.21 6.74 -10.94
C ALA A 656 -38.14 5.63 -11.07
N LEU A 657 -37.35 5.37 -10.02
CA LEU A 657 -36.41 4.24 -9.94
C LEU A 657 -37.12 2.90 -10.09
N GLN A 658 -38.20 2.67 -9.34
CA GLN A 658 -38.98 1.43 -9.44
C GLN A 658 -39.60 1.25 -10.83
N ALA A 659 -40.05 2.34 -11.47
CA ALA A 659 -40.60 2.31 -12.82
C ALA A 659 -39.53 2.10 -13.91
N GLY A 660 -38.30 2.60 -13.71
CA GLY A 660 -37.21 2.55 -14.68
C GLY A 660 -36.48 1.21 -14.76
N PHE A 661 -36.58 0.36 -13.74
CA PHE A 661 -35.96 -0.98 -13.75
C PHE A 661 -37.02 -2.07 -13.94
N SER A 662 -36.73 -3.06 -14.81
CA SER A 662 -37.62 -4.19 -15.13
C SER A 662 -37.85 -5.19 -13.97
N GLY A 663 -37.35 -4.88 -12.77
CA GLY A 663 -37.58 -5.64 -11.55
C GLY A 663 -36.36 -5.65 -10.63
N ILE A 664 -36.51 -6.37 -9.52
CA ILE A 664 -35.50 -6.53 -8.46
C ILE A 664 -34.20 -7.15 -9.02
N THR A 665 -34.31 -8.03 -10.01
CA THR A 665 -33.16 -8.69 -10.67
C THR A 665 -32.29 -7.71 -11.45
N ALA A 666 -32.90 -6.78 -12.19
CA ALA A 666 -32.20 -5.73 -12.93
C ALA A 666 -31.55 -4.73 -11.97
N ALA A 667 -32.26 -4.33 -10.91
CA ALA A 667 -31.73 -3.48 -9.85
C ALA A 667 -30.51 -4.10 -9.17
N PHE A 668 -30.56 -5.40 -8.83
CA PHE A 668 -29.41 -6.11 -8.25
C PHE A 668 -28.24 -6.23 -9.23
N ALA A 669 -28.49 -6.51 -10.52
CA ALA A 669 -27.45 -6.53 -11.53
C ALA A 669 -26.74 -5.17 -11.67
N TYR A 670 -27.51 -4.08 -11.62
CA TYR A 670 -26.99 -2.72 -11.59
C TYR A 670 -26.12 -2.45 -10.35
N LEU A 671 -26.55 -2.91 -9.17
CA LEU A 671 -25.74 -2.83 -7.95
C LEU A 671 -24.44 -3.64 -8.01
N LEU A 672 -24.48 -4.86 -8.59
CA LEU A 672 -23.27 -5.66 -8.83
C LEU A 672 -22.30 -4.94 -9.76
N PHE A 673 -22.81 -4.27 -10.79
CA PHE A 673 -21.99 -3.47 -11.68
C PHE A 673 -21.35 -2.30 -10.91
N ILE A 674 -22.14 -1.54 -10.15
CA ILE A 674 -21.64 -0.41 -9.35
C ILE A 674 -20.60 -0.85 -8.31
N LEU A 675 -20.74 -2.03 -7.74
CA LEU A 675 -19.78 -2.63 -6.82
C LEU A 675 -18.42 -2.93 -7.47
N LEU A 676 -18.40 -3.42 -8.70
CA LEU A 676 -17.19 -3.99 -9.28
C LEU A 676 -16.51 -3.12 -10.35
N TYR A 677 -17.22 -2.13 -10.90
CA TYR A 677 -16.73 -1.37 -12.06
C TYR A 677 -15.60 -0.42 -11.72
N THR A 678 -15.09 0.24 -12.76
CA THR A 678 -13.94 1.15 -12.73
C THR A 678 -13.92 2.03 -11.47
N PRO A 679 -12.80 2.07 -10.73
CA PRO A 679 -12.70 2.90 -9.54
C PRO A 679 -12.83 4.38 -9.90
N CYS A 680 -13.12 5.21 -8.89
CA CYS A 680 -13.27 6.64 -9.10
C CYS A 680 -11.99 7.26 -9.70
N VAL A 681 -12.11 8.40 -10.37
CA VAL A 681 -10.97 9.05 -11.02
C VAL A 681 -9.83 9.36 -10.04
N ALA A 682 -10.14 9.70 -8.79
CA ALA A 682 -9.13 9.88 -7.76
C ALA A 682 -8.28 8.61 -7.53
N ALA A 683 -8.92 7.44 -7.46
CA ALA A 683 -8.26 6.16 -7.31
C ALA A 683 -7.51 5.75 -8.60
N MET A 684 -8.04 6.05 -9.78
CA MET A 684 -7.30 5.88 -11.04
C MET A 684 -6.05 6.76 -11.09
N GLY A 685 -6.13 8.01 -10.65
CA GLY A 685 -4.97 8.90 -10.52
C GLY A 685 -3.92 8.36 -9.57
N ALA A 686 -4.33 7.77 -8.44
CA ALA A 686 -3.43 7.07 -7.53
C ALA A 686 -2.76 5.85 -8.19
N LEU A 687 -3.50 5.03 -8.96
CA LEU A 687 -2.92 3.90 -9.71
C LEU A 687 -1.88 4.36 -10.74
N VAL A 688 -2.15 5.46 -11.45
CA VAL A 688 -1.18 6.05 -12.39
C VAL A 688 0.07 6.53 -11.66
N GLY A 689 -0.10 7.20 -10.52
CA GLY A 689 1.01 7.70 -9.71
C GLY A 689 1.86 6.60 -9.06
N GLU A 690 1.27 5.46 -8.71
CA GLU A 690 1.99 4.34 -8.06
C GLU A 690 2.55 3.30 -9.03
N PHE A 691 1.81 2.94 -10.07
CA PHE A 691 2.13 1.80 -10.94
C PHE A 691 2.29 2.19 -12.42
N GLY A 692 2.05 3.46 -12.76
CA GLY A 692 2.12 3.96 -14.13
C GLY A 692 0.87 3.68 -14.98
N GLY A 693 0.77 4.37 -16.12
CA GLY A 693 -0.43 4.39 -16.95
C GLY A 693 -0.85 3.02 -17.53
N ARG A 694 0.10 2.11 -17.78
CA ARG A 694 -0.21 0.78 -18.33
C ARG A 694 -0.95 -0.10 -17.33
N TRP A 695 -0.52 -0.08 -16.07
CA TRP A 695 -1.16 -0.81 -14.98
C TRP A 695 -2.49 -0.17 -14.58
N ALA A 696 -2.57 1.17 -14.58
CA ALA A 696 -3.84 1.86 -14.37
C ALA A 696 -4.87 1.53 -15.48
N ALA A 697 -4.47 1.54 -16.75
CA ALA A 697 -5.35 1.14 -17.85
C ALA A 697 -5.80 -0.32 -17.73
N PHE A 698 -4.89 -1.22 -17.35
CA PHE A 698 -5.24 -2.61 -17.04
C PHE A 698 -6.29 -2.69 -15.92
N ALA A 699 -6.09 -1.98 -14.82
CA ALA A 699 -7.02 -1.95 -13.69
C ALA A 699 -8.41 -1.47 -14.11
N GLY A 700 -8.48 -0.35 -14.85
CA GLY A 700 -9.73 0.23 -15.31
C GLY A 700 -10.51 -0.69 -16.26
N VAL A 701 -9.81 -1.32 -17.22
CA VAL A 701 -10.42 -2.27 -18.15
C VAL A 701 -10.82 -3.57 -17.46
N TRP A 702 -9.98 -4.10 -16.57
CA TRP A 702 -10.25 -5.33 -15.84
C TRP A 702 -11.45 -5.20 -14.91
N THR A 703 -11.50 -4.15 -14.10
CA THR A 703 -12.63 -3.88 -13.19
C THR A 703 -13.93 -3.68 -13.97
N PHE A 704 -13.90 -2.90 -15.06
CA PHE A 704 -15.07 -2.73 -15.92
C PHE A 704 -15.55 -4.05 -16.54
N ALA A 705 -14.64 -4.84 -17.12
CA ALA A 705 -14.97 -6.11 -17.74
C ALA A 705 -15.50 -7.13 -16.72
N LEU A 706 -14.91 -7.19 -15.53
CA LEU A 706 -15.36 -8.06 -14.44
C LEU A 706 -16.75 -7.64 -13.94
N ALA A 707 -17.00 -6.33 -13.80
CA ALA A 707 -18.29 -5.81 -13.38
C ALA A 707 -19.39 -6.10 -14.40
N TYR A 708 -19.15 -5.74 -15.66
CA TYR A 708 -20.09 -5.96 -16.75
C TYR A 708 -20.38 -7.45 -16.96
N GLY A 709 -19.34 -8.29 -16.92
CA GLY A 709 -19.49 -9.74 -17.03
C GLY A 709 -20.26 -10.34 -15.86
N THR A 710 -19.92 -9.97 -14.61
CA THR A 710 -20.59 -10.52 -13.41
C THR A 710 -22.06 -10.11 -13.38
N ALA A 711 -22.36 -8.85 -13.66
CA ALA A 711 -23.72 -8.34 -13.65
C ALA A 711 -24.58 -8.92 -14.80
N THR A 712 -24.01 -9.03 -16.02
CA THR A 712 -24.70 -9.66 -17.16
C THR A 712 -24.95 -11.15 -16.92
N VAL A 713 -23.95 -11.89 -16.43
CA VAL A 713 -24.11 -13.32 -16.10
C VAL A 713 -25.17 -13.51 -15.03
N PHE A 714 -25.19 -12.67 -13.99
CA PHE A 714 -26.22 -12.71 -12.96
C PHE A 714 -27.62 -12.47 -13.54
N TYR A 715 -27.82 -11.36 -14.27
CA TYR A 715 -29.13 -11.01 -14.82
C TYR A 715 -29.65 -12.10 -15.75
N GLN A 716 -28.82 -12.56 -16.68
CA GLN A 716 -29.18 -13.61 -17.65
C GLN A 716 -29.42 -14.97 -16.99
N ALA A 717 -28.72 -15.29 -15.90
CA ALA A 717 -29.00 -16.50 -15.13
C ALA A 717 -30.33 -16.40 -14.39
N ALA A 718 -30.66 -15.24 -13.84
CA ALA A 718 -31.91 -15.00 -13.13
C ALA A 718 -33.12 -14.98 -14.08
N THR A 719 -32.98 -14.47 -15.30
CA THR A 719 -34.04 -14.40 -16.33
C THR A 719 -33.98 -15.54 -17.34
N PHE A 720 -33.22 -16.61 -17.05
CA PHE A 720 -33.02 -17.73 -17.97
C PHE A 720 -34.33 -18.38 -18.46
N GLY A 721 -35.36 -18.39 -17.60
CA GLY A 721 -36.68 -18.93 -17.93
C GLY A 721 -37.43 -18.13 -19.00
N GLU A 722 -37.15 -16.84 -19.14
CA GLU A 722 -37.80 -15.94 -20.10
C GLU A 722 -37.13 -16.04 -21.48
N HIS A 723 -35.80 -16.08 -21.53
CA HIS A 723 -35.03 -16.07 -22.78
C HIS A 723 -33.84 -17.05 -22.79
N PRO A 724 -34.08 -18.38 -22.81
CA PRO A 724 -33.04 -19.39 -22.59
C PRO A 724 -31.91 -19.39 -23.63
N LEU A 725 -32.21 -19.04 -24.88
CA LEU A 725 -31.22 -19.03 -25.96
C LEU A 725 -30.25 -17.84 -25.86
N SER A 726 -30.77 -16.63 -25.63
CA SER A 726 -29.90 -15.45 -25.44
C SER A 726 -29.12 -15.52 -24.14
N SER A 727 -29.74 -16.00 -23.05
CA SER A 727 -29.06 -16.14 -21.76
C SER A 727 -27.91 -17.14 -21.85
N SER A 728 -28.10 -18.28 -22.53
CA SER A 728 -27.03 -19.26 -22.77
C SER A 728 -25.87 -18.68 -23.58
N LEU A 729 -26.16 -17.87 -24.61
CA LEU A 729 -25.13 -17.23 -25.44
C LEU A 729 -24.31 -16.21 -24.65
N TRP A 730 -24.95 -15.35 -23.86
CA TRP A 730 -24.26 -14.35 -23.03
C TRP A 730 -23.42 -15.00 -21.94
N ILE A 731 -23.97 -15.98 -21.22
CA ILE A 731 -23.23 -16.71 -20.18
C ILE A 731 -22.03 -17.44 -20.81
N GLY A 732 -22.23 -18.14 -21.94
CA GLY A 732 -21.16 -18.81 -22.67
C GLY A 732 -20.07 -17.85 -23.17
N PHE A 733 -20.46 -16.66 -23.67
CA PHE A 733 -19.55 -15.62 -24.10
C PHE A 733 -18.66 -15.13 -22.96
N PHE A 734 -19.21 -14.77 -21.80
CA PHE A 734 -18.39 -14.27 -20.68
C PHE A 734 -17.50 -15.33 -20.06
N ILE A 735 -17.98 -16.57 -19.93
CA ILE A 735 -17.16 -17.68 -19.44
C ILE A 735 -16.00 -17.94 -20.40
N SER A 736 -16.26 -18.02 -21.71
CA SER A 736 -15.21 -18.23 -22.72
C SER A 736 -14.23 -17.05 -22.78
N ALA A 737 -14.72 -15.80 -22.72
CA ALA A 737 -13.89 -14.61 -22.67
C ALA A 737 -12.96 -14.59 -21.45
N LEU A 738 -13.45 -14.97 -20.26
CA LEU A 738 -12.65 -15.05 -19.03
C LEU A 738 -11.57 -16.14 -19.14
N VAL A 739 -11.90 -17.30 -19.70
CA VAL A 739 -10.92 -18.37 -19.96
C VAL A 739 -9.86 -17.95 -20.98
N ILE A 740 -10.27 -17.34 -22.10
CA ILE A 740 -9.35 -16.83 -23.13
C ILE A 740 -8.43 -15.77 -22.52
N PHE A 741 -8.98 -14.86 -21.73
CA PHE A 741 -8.23 -13.82 -21.04
C PHE A 741 -7.21 -14.41 -20.06
N TYR A 742 -7.62 -15.39 -19.24
CA TYR A 742 -6.73 -16.12 -18.35
C TYR A 742 -5.56 -16.78 -19.12
N ILE A 743 -5.86 -17.48 -20.21
CA ILE A 743 -4.84 -18.12 -21.06
C ILE A 743 -3.91 -17.06 -21.68
N TRP A 744 -4.47 -15.96 -22.18
CA TRP A 744 -3.70 -14.86 -22.77
C TRP A 744 -2.72 -14.24 -21.77
N LEU A 745 -3.17 -13.98 -20.53
CA LEU A 745 -2.31 -13.51 -19.44
C LEU A 745 -1.19 -14.51 -19.14
N LYS A 746 -1.51 -15.80 -19.08
CA LYS A 746 -0.52 -16.87 -18.83
C LYS A 746 0.53 -16.97 -19.94
N VAL A 747 0.12 -16.83 -21.21
CA VAL A 747 1.05 -16.81 -22.35
C VAL A 747 1.95 -15.58 -22.31
N LYS A 748 1.39 -14.42 -21.95
CA LYS A 748 2.15 -13.16 -21.81
C LYS A 748 3.16 -13.26 -20.68
N ALA A 749 2.79 -13.85 -19.55
CA ALA A 749 3.69 -14.09 -18.42
C ALA A 749 4.93 -14.92 -18.82
N LYS A 750 4.74 -16.06 -19.50
CA LYS A 750 5.85 -16.88 -20.00
C LYS A 750 6.79 -16.12 -20.93
N ARG A 751 6.27 -15.22 -21.76
CA ARG A 751 7.10 -14.37 -22.63
C ARG A 751 7.90 -13.33 -21.85
N THR A 752 7.37 -12.83 -20.74
CA THR A 752 8.08 -11.91 -19.85
C THR A 752 9.17 -12.62 -19.06
N GLU A 753 8.90 -13.83 -18.53
CA GLU A 753 9.92 -14.68 -17.89
C GLU A 753 11.07 -15.01 -18.85
N MET A 754 10.75 -15.41 -20.09
CA MET A 754 11.78 -15.65 -21.13
C MET A 754 12.56 -14.38 -21.50
N LYS A 755 11.91 -13.21 -21.54
CA LYS A 755 12.60 -11.95 -21.81
C LYS A 755 13.49 -11.47 -20.68
N ILE A 756 13.16 -11.76 -19.41
CA ILE A 756 14.02 -11.43 -18.25
C ILE A 756 15.27 -12.31 -18.29
N LEU A 757 15.14 -13.57 -18.68
CA LEU A 757 16.27 -14.46 -18.97
C LEU A 757 17.10 -13.99 -20.19
N ASP A 758 16.45 -13.38 -21.19
CA ASP A 758 17.07 -12.83 -22.41
C ASP A 758 17.46 -11.34 -22.32
N VAL A 759 17.33 -10.66 -21.17
CA VAL A 759 17.91 -9.32 -21.02
C VAL A 759 19.42 -9.50 -21.01
N LYS A 760 20.03 -9.37 -22.20
CA LYS A 760 21.39 -8.90 -22.33
C LYS A 760 21.47 -7.59 -21.59
N VAL A 761 21.95 -7.63 -20.35
CA VAL A 761 22.52 -6.48 -19.67
C VAL A 761 23.60 -5.98 -20.62
N ILE A 762 23.29 -4.88 -21.31
CA ILE A 762 24.22 -4.26 -22.25
C ILE A 762 25.44 -3.85 -21.40
N THR A 763 26.57 -4.43 -21.78
CA THR A 763 27.94 -4.28 -21.25
C THR A 763 28.31 -2.90 -20.78
#